data_AF-A0A1C4WH50-F1
#
_entry.id   AF-A0A1C4WH50-F1
#
_cell.length_a   1.000
_cell.length_b   1.000
_cell.length_c   1.000
_cell.angle_alpha   90.00
_cell.angle_beta   90.00
_cell.angle_gamma   90.00
#
_symmetry.space_group_name_H-M   'P 1'
#
loop_
_entity.id
_entity.type
_entity.pdbx_description
1 polymer ?
#
loop_
_entity_poly.entity_id
_entity_poly.type
_entity_poly.pdbx_seq_one_letter_code
_entity_poly.pdbx_strand_id
1 'polypeptide(L)'
;MTGQPRPWADRLAAAGDLPDGEERAAELDRIASAADAAGDLATGVDARFALMDLHLRRGERWRLFEPVRRCRELLDAATPDATTERAAELRRYQRFAVEAAFGTPRVGLGQTRAALDDLARHTPEPTDLAGFAPGPTDLARQTPGPTDGTGFAPGGAGDAAVTDLVAELRCRLADHLGDEPEARRWYDRWRTAPADPAAGCPGCAPSRRADLLAGWGDWAAALAELRPVVDGPTAAAPAGAGGAAGAGTAGDGTVGAGGAGTAGDGTVGAGGAYCTDQPERALAGALLPLLRAGEPERAGRAHVTAYRRHRRERTAFGQLAAHLRFCALGGHLDRGLDILAEQLPRLDRPSDDLAAMEFAAAGALLCALAAEAGRGGRRMPGPAAPAGRAGRAADDIDVARLGGLLAELATGLAGSFDARNGTGHQSGRIAALLAERPVAGPVTPLPTDDAPDDGDPGREGDDGDPDGGGADDATGGDPDGEGGGGPAGREAGRRLAGDEVGALTVALVTEALDRRGDAWTMRGPAVVGRWGPAVIEFRQAGERGDILHARVLAVRRLPAARRAEAYAFCNVWNHDRLLPKAYAHDDGSGELVLAGDVSTDLAHGVAPTQLDVLVTAAVATGVAYAEAVAALP
;
A
#
# COMPACT_ATOMS: atom_id res chain seq x y z
N MET A 1 -11.90 40.87 33.65
CA MET A 1 -11.14 40.59 32.41
C MET A 1 -11.87 39.52 31.62
N THR A 2 -12.79 39.94 30.76
CA THR A 2 -13.52 39.09 29.81
C THR A 2 -12.58 38.83 28.63
N GLY A 3 -11.94 37.66 28.59
CA GLY A 3 -11.11 37.27 27.45
C GLY A 3 -11.96 37.22 26.18
N GLN A 4 -11.55 37.95 25.14
CA GLN A 4 -12.13 37.81 23.81
C GLN A 4 -12.06 36.33 23.39
N PRO A 5 -13.14 35.76 22.83
CA PRO A 5 -13.09 34.40 22.32
C PRO A 5 -11.96 34.30 21.27
N ARG A 6 -11.09 33.30 21.42
CA ARG A 6 -10.05 33.03 20.42
C ARG A 6 -10.71 32.79 19.05
N PRO A 7 -10.14 33.28 17.94
CA PRO A 7 -10.55 32.91 16.59
C PRO A 7 -10.67 31.39 16.43
N TRP A 8 -11.67 30.92 15.69
CA TRP A 8 -11.88 29.47 15.47
C TRP A 8 -10.68 28.82 14.78
N ALA A 9 -9.98 29.55 13.90
CA ALA A 9 -8.74 29.12 13.27
C ALA A 9 -7.64 28.75 14.28
N ASP A 10 -7.45 29.54 15.35
CA ASP A 10 -6.45 29.25 16.38
C ASP A 10 -6.81 27.99 17.19
N ARG A 11 -8.11 27.75 17.40
CA ARG A 11 -8.59 26.52 18.04
C ARG A 11 -8.41 25.31 17.14
N LEU A 12 -8.64 25.46 15.84
CA LEU A 12 -8.38 24.40 14.85
C LEU A 12 -6.90 24.03 14.82
N ALA A 13 -6.01 25.02 14.81
CA ALA A 13 -4.57 24.80 14.89
C ALA A 13 -4.19 24.02 16.17
N ALA A 14 -4.70 24.44 17.33
CA ALA A 14 -4.45 23.74 18.60
C ALA A 14 -5.03 22.32 18.65
N ALA A 15 -6.17 22.07 17.99
CA ALA A 15 -6.72 20.72 17.85
C ALA A 15 -5.86 19.81 16.95
N GLY A 16 -4.98 20.42 16.14
CA GLY A 16 -3.93 19.75 15.37
C GLY A 16 -2.95 18.96 16.25
N ASP A 17 -2.65 19.48 17.44
CA ASP A 17 -1.66 18.94 18.38
C ASP A 17 -2.21 17.84 19.29
N LEU A 18 -3.52 17.60 19.28
CA LEU A 18 -4.13 16.52 20.05
C LEU A 18 -3.79 15.16 19.46
N PRO A 19 -3.60 14.10 20.28
CA PRO A 19 -3.38 12.76 19.77
C PRO A 19 -4.60 12.25 19.00
N ASP A 20 -4.35 11.42 17.99
CA ASP A 20 -5.42 10.77 17.22
C ASP A 20 -6.31 9.90 18.14
N GLY A 21 -7.55 10.36 18.36
CA GLY A 21 -8.49 9.69 19.25
C GLY A 21 -9.86 10.38 19.28
N GLU A 22 -10.77 9.84 20.08
CA GLU A 22 -12.15 10.37 20.20
C GLU A 22 -12.18 11.81 20.74
N GLU A 23 -11.22 12.19 21.59
CA GLU A 23 -11.12 13.56 22.10
C GLU A 23 -10.84 14.57 20.98
N ARG A 24 -9.87 14.27 20.11
CA ARG A 24 -9.56 15.08 18.93
C ARG A 24 -10.75 15.12 17.98
N ALA A 25 -11.39 13.99 17.71
CA ALA A 25 -12.58 13.94 16.86
C ALA A 25 -13.72 14.83 17.40
N ALA A 26 -13.99 14.74 18.70
CA ALA A 26 -15.03 15.54 19.34
C ALA A 26 -14.68 17.04 19.42
N GLU A 27 -13.41 17.42 19.52
CA GLU A 27 -13.00 18.83 19.42
C GLU A 27 -13.16 19.35 17.99
N LEU A 28 -12.73 18.61 16.97
CA LEU A 28 -12.87 18.99 15.57
C LEU A 28 -14.35 19.17 15.17
N ASP A 29 -15.23 18.27 15.60
CA ASP A 29 -16.68 18.38 15.35
C ASP A 29 -17.31 19.59 16.05
N ARG A 30 -16.87 19.89 17.29
CA ARG A 30 -17.29 21.09 18.03
C ARG A 30 -16.80 22.37 17.35
N ILE A 31 -15.56 22.41 16.87
CA ILE A 31 -15.01 23.55 16.12
C ILE A 31 -15.81 23.76 14.83
N ALA A 32 -16.03 22.69 14.06
CA ALA A 32 -16.79 22.76 12.81
C ALA A 32 -18.21 23.30 13.04
N SER A 33 -18.93 22.76 14.02
CA SER A 33 -20.29 23.19 14.36
C SER A 33 -20.36 24.64 14.84
N ALA A 34 -19.37 25.07 15.63
CA ALA A 34 -19.34 26.44 16.15
C ALA A 34 -18.91 27.47 15.09
N ALA A 35 -18.00 27.10 14.18
CA ALA A 35 -17.61 27.91 13.03
C ALA A 35 -18.80 28.11 12.07
N ASP A 36 -19.54 27.04 11.76
CA ASP A 36 -20.79 27.12 10.97
C ASP A 36 -21.80 28.10 11.61
N ALA A 37 -22.03 27.98 12.92
CA ALA A 37 -22.97 28.84 13.65
C ALA A 37 -22.53 30.32 13.68
N ALA A 38 -21.22 30.58 13.58
CA ALA A 38 -20.64 31.91 13.50
C ALA A 38 -20.55 32.47 12.07
N GLY A 39 -20.89 31.66 11.05
CA GLY A 39 -20.75 32.02 9.64
C GLY A 39 -19.32 31.93 9.08
N ASP A 40 -18.38 31.35 9.83
CA ASP A 40 -17.01 31.10 9.39
C ASP A 40 -16.92 29.75 8.64
N LEU A 41 -17.43 29.76 7.41
CA LEU A 41 -17.56 28.54 6.59
C LEU A 41 -16.21 27.93 6.22
N ALA A 42 -15.17 28.74 6.03
CA ALA A 42 -13.83 28.25 5.68
C ALA A 42 -13.25 27.38 6.81
N THR A 43 -13.25 27.90 8.04
CA THR A 43 -12.80 27.12 9.20
C THR A 43 -13.68 25.89 9.44
N GLY A 44 -15.00 26.01 9.20
CA GLY A 44 -15.92 24.88 9.30
C GLY A 44 -15.64 23.75 8.30
N VAL A 45 -15.21 24.09 7.08
CA VAL A 45 -14.77 23.12 6.06
C VAL A 45 -13.43 22.51 6.45
N ASP A 46 -12.43 23.32 6.81
CA ASP A 46 -11.10 22.84 7.19
C ASP A 46 -11.14 21.88 8.40
N ALA A 47 -11.95 22.19 9.40
CA ALA A 47 -12.15 21.33 10.57
C ALA A 47 -12.73 19.96 10.17
N ARG A 48 -13.62 19.91 9.17
CA ARG A 48 -14.19 18.66 8.66
C ARG A 48 -13.22 17.87 7.80
N PHE A 49 -12.36 18.52 7.01
CA PHE A 49 -11.26 17.83 6.32
C PHE A 49 -10.31 17.18 7.32
N ALA A 50 -9.90 17.91 8.36
CA ALA A 50 -9.08 17.36 9.44
C ALA A 50 -9.77 16.17 10.16
N LEU A 51 -11.10 16.25 10.36
CA LEU A 51 -11.89 15.16 10.94
C LEU A 51 -11.95 13.93 10.02
N MET A 52 -12.12 14.14 8.71
CA MET A 52 -12.11 13.05 7.72
C MET A 52 -10.75 12.34 7.70
N ASP A 53 -9.65 13.09 7.71
CA ASP A 53 -8.30 12.51 7.75
C ASP A 53 -8.05 11.71 9.03
N LEU A 54 -8.49 12.22 10.17
CA LEU A 54 -8.43 11.49 11.44
C LEU A 54 -9.17 10.15 11.35
N HIS A 55 -10.38 10.14 10.79
CA HIS A 55 -11.14 8.90 10.60
C HIS A 55 -10.43 7.94 9.64
N LEU A 56 -9.82 8.43 8.55
CA LEU A 56 -9.04 7.60 7.63
C LEU A 56 -7.84 6.94 8.34
N ARG A 57 -7.06 7.70 9.11
CA ARG A 57 -5.91 7.17 9.88
C ARG A 57 -6.32 6.13 10.91
N ARG A 58 -7.52 6.26 11.49
CA ARG A 58 -8.09 5.31 12.46
C ARG A 58 -8.80 4.11 11.80
N GLY A 59 -8.88 4.05 10.46
CA GLY A 59 -9.60 3.00 9.74
C GLY A 59 -11.13 3.12 9.84
N GLU A 60 -11.65 4.25 10.31
CA GLU A 60 -13.07 4.49 10.59
C GLU A 60 -13.79 5.10 9.37
N ARG A 61 -13.57 4.54 8.18
CA ARG A 61 -14.10 5.11 6.92
C ARG A 61 -15.62 5.30 6.92
N TRP A 62 -16.35 4.50 7.68
CA TRP A 62 -17.80 4.60 7.85
C TRP A 62 -18.25 5.91 8.52
N ARG A 63 -17.37 6.62 9.23
CA ARG A 63 -17.65 7.94 9.82
C ARG A 63 -17.53 9.10 8.83
N LEU A 64 -17.05 8.86 7.60
CA LEU A 64 -16.83 9.92 6.62
C LEU A 64 -18.12 10.53 6.06
N PHE A 65 -19.22 9.79 6.03
CA PHE A 65 -20.44 10.21 5.33
C PHE A 65 -20.98 11.57 5.77
N GLU A 66 -21.04 11.81 7.08
CA GLU A 66 -21.64 13.04 7.60
C GLU A 66 -20.74 14.28 7.36
N PRO A 67 -19.43 14.24 7.70
CA PRO A 67 -18.51 15.32 7.31
C PRO A 67 -18.50 15.59 5.80
N VAL A 68 -18.48 14.54 4.97
CA VAL A 68 -18.50 14.66 3.50
C VAL A 68 -19.77 15.35 3.02
N ARG A 69 -20.94 14.87 3.47
CA ARG A 69 -22.25 15.45 3.10
C ARG A 69 -22.29 16.93 3.47
N ARG A 70 -21.83 17.29 4.66
CA ARG A 70 -21.86 18.66 5.15
C ARG A 70 -20.89 19.57 4.39
N CYS A 71 -19.68 19.11 4.10
CA CYS A 71 -18.74 19.84 3.25
C CYS A 71 -19.31 20.08 1.86
N ARG A 72 -19.95 19.07 1.24
CA ARG A 72 -20.59 19.21 -0.06
C ARG A 72 -21.65 20.31 -0.06
N GLU A 73 -22.59 20.26 0.88
CA GLU A 73 -23.65 21.28 1.02
C GLU A 73 -23.11 22.70 1.15
N LEU A 74 -22.01 22.87 1.90
CA LEU A 74 -21.37 24.17 2.10
C LEU A 74 -20.62 24.64 0.84
N LEU A 75 -19.92 23.74 0.14
CA LEU A 75 -19.19 24.08 -1.09
C LEU A 75 -20.16 24.40 -2.24
N ASP A 76 -21.28 23.69 -2.34
CA ASP A 76 -22.32 23.96 -3.36
C ASP A 76 -23.03 25.31 -3.13
N ALA A 77 -23.09 25.77 -1.87
CA ALA A 77 -23.63 27.07 -1.51
C ALA A 77 -22.63 28.24 -1.70
N ALA A 78 -21.35 27.95 -1.92
CA ALA A 78 -20.28 28.94 -2.05
C ALA A 78 -20.01 29.35 -3.51
N THR A 79 -19.29 30.47 -3.72
CA THR A 79 -18.96 30.95 -5.07
C THR A 79 -17.93 30.04 -5.78
N PRO A 80 -18.14 29.64 -7.05
CA PRO A 80 -17.35 28.59 -7.73
C PRO A 80 -15.82 28.79 -7.75
N ASP A 81 -15.34 30.02 -7.96
CA ASP A 81 -13.91 30.30 -8.13
C ASP A 81 -13.08 30.07 -6.85
N ALA A 82 -13.71 30.17 -5.66
CA ALA A 82 -13.01 30.02 -4.37
C ALA A 82 -13.00 28.58 -3.85
N THR A 83 -13.75 27.66 -4.47
CA THR A 83 -14.03 26.32 -3.92
C THR A 83 -13.63 25.16 -4.83
N THR A 84 -13.15 25.45 -6.04
CA THR A 84 -12.84 24.42 -7.06
C THR A 84 -11.82 23.37 -6.57
N GLU A 85 -10.73 23.80 -5.94
CA GLU A 85 -9.70 22.88 -5.41
C GLU A 85 -10.25 21.98 -4.29
N ARG A 86 -10.97 22.57 -3.32
CA ARG A 86 -11.61 21.82 -2.23
C ARG A 86 -12.72 20.90 -2.71
N ALA A 87 -13.45 21.29 -3.74
CA ALA A 87 -14.46 20.43 -4.36
C ALA A 87 -13.81 19.22 -5.04
N ALA A 88 -12.67 19.39 -5.72
CA ALA A 88 -11.90 18.29 -6.29
C ALA A 88 -11.34 17.37 -5.20
N GLU A 89 -10.81 17.93 -4.12
CA GLU A 89 -10.30 17.19 -2.96
C GLU A 89 -11.41 16.36 -2.28
N LEU A 90 -12.60 16.95 -2.07
CA LEU A 90 -13.75 16.31 -1.43
C LEU A 90 -14.21 15.04 -2.18
N ARG A 91 -14.05 14.98 -3.50
CA ARG A 91 -14.42 13.80 -4.29
C ARG A 91 -13.66 12.55 -3.89
N ARG A 92 -12.41 12.67 -3.42
CA ARG A 92 -11.64 11.55 -2.88
C ARG A 92 -12.29 10.98 -1.62
N TYR A 93 -12.73 11.86 -0.72
CA TYR A 93 -13.45 11.47 0.50
C TYR A 93 -14.84 10.91 0.22
N GLN A 94 -15.56 11.45 -0.77
CA GLN A 94 -16.83 10.87 -1.25
C GLN A 94 -16.66 9.43 -1.71
N ARG A 95 -15.62 9.15 -2.52
CA ARG A 95 -15.28 7.77 -2.90
C ARG A 95 -15.03 6.92 -1.65
N PHE A 96 -14.17 7.36 -0.74
CA PHE A 96 -13.86 6.57 0.47
C PHE A 96 -15.08 6.29 1.35
N ALA A 97 -16.01 7.25 1.45
CA ALA A 97 -17.28 7.06 2.14
C ALA A 97 -18.11 5.96 1.45
N VAL A 98 -18.29 6.02 0.13
CA VAL A 98 -19.02 4.97 -0.62
C VAL A 98 -18.33 3.62 -0.48
N GLU A 99 -17.00 3.55 -0.60
CA GLU A 99 -16.24 2.31 -0.43
C GLU A 99 -16.37 1.70 0.97
N ALA A 100 -16.52 2.53 2.01
CA ALA A 100 -16.74 2.06 3.37
C ALA A 100 -18.00 1.19 3.48
N ALA A 101 -19.02 1.47 2.66
CA ALA A 101 -20.24 0.67 2.63
C ALA A 101 -20.01 -0.75 2.10
N PHE A 102 -18.93 -1.02 1.37
CA PHE A 102 -18.61 -2.39 0.96
C PHE A 102 -17.89 -3.15 2.09
N GLY A 103 -17.09 -2.45 2.89
CA GLY A 103 -16.29 -3.03 3.97
C GLY A 103 -17.04 -3.25 5.29
N THR A 104 -18.16 -2.57 5.53
CA THR A 104 -18.89 -2.71 6.81
C THR A 104 -20.43 -2.70 6.65
N PRO A 105 -21.19 -3.46 7.45
CA PRO A 105 -22.64 -3.39 7.47
C PRO A 105 -23.17 -2.20 8.29
N ARG A 106 -22.30 -1.41 8.94
CA ARG A 106 -22.70 -0.24 9.77
C ARG A 106 -23.30 0.90 8.95
N VAL A 107 -22.98 0.97 7.66
CA VAL A 107 -23.44 2.03 6.76
C VAL A 107 -24.75 1.60 6.10
N GLY A 108 -25.77 2.46 6.16
CA GLY A 108 -27.06 2.19 5.55
C GLY A 108 -27.01 2.21 4.01
N LEU A 109 -27.78 1.33 3.37
CA LEU A 109 -27.83 1.25 1.91
C LEU A 109 -28.37 2.54 1.26
N GLY A 110 -29.38 3.17 1.87
CA GLY A 110 -29.91 4.46 1.40
C GLY A 110 -28.87 5.58 1.43
N GLN A 111 -28.05 5.63 2.48
CA GLN A 111 -26.96 6.59 2.63
C GLN A 111 -25.88 6.37 1.55
N THR A 112 -25.56 5.12 1.27
CA THR A 112 -24.61 4.73 0.22
C THR A 112 -25.07 5.17 -1.17
N ARG A 113 -26.34 4.88 -1.51
CA ARG A 113 -26.94 5.30 -2.79
C ARG A 113 -26.96 6.82 -2.93
N ALA A 114 -27.39 7.53 -1.88
CA ALA A 114 -27.41 8.99 -1.88
C ALA A 114 -26.01 9.60 -2.09
N ALA A 115 -24.98 9.07 -1.42
CA ALA A 115 -23.61 9.52 -1.59
C ALA A 115 -23.05 9.23 -2.99
N LEU A 116 -23.39 8.08 -3.57
CA LEU A 116 -22.98 7.71 -4.92
C LEU A 116 -23.68 8.56 -6.00
N ASP A 117 -24.97 8.83 -5.83
CA ASP A 117 -25.71 9.73 -6.72
C ASP A 117 -25.20 11.17 -6.62
N ASP A 118 -24.81 11.60 -5.41
CA ASP A 118 -24.17 12.89 -5.20
C ASP A 118 -22.81 13.00 -5.88
N LEU A 119 -21.97 11.98 -5.76
CA LEU A 119 -20.69 11.90 -6.48
C LEU A 119 -20.90 11.95 -8.00
N ALA A 120 -21.94 11.28 -8.52
CA ALA A 120 -22.26 11.25 -9.94
C ALA A 120 -22.76 12.60 -10.48
N ARG A 121 -23.51 13.37 -9.69
CA ARG A 121 -23.95 14.73 -10.07
C ARG A 121 -22.79 15.72 -10.20
N HIS A 122 -21.70 15.49 -9.47
CA HIS A 122 -20.53 16.37 -9.42
C HIS A 122 -19.34 15.75 -10.16
N THR A 123 -19.62 15.14 -11.32
CA THR A 123 -18.59 14.60 -12.20
C THR A 123 -17.93 15.77 -12.97
N PRO A 124 -16.59 15.87 -13.03
CA PRO A 124 -15.93 16.94 -13.77
C PRO A 124 -16.28 16.91 -15.27
N GLU A 125 -16.33 18.08 -15.91
CA GLU A 125 -16.64 18.18 -17.33
C GLU A 125 -15.51 17.57 -18.19
N PRO A 126 -15.81 16.99 -19.36
CA PRO A 126 -14.82 16.32 -20.21
C PRO A 126 -13.62 17.21 -20.61
N THR A 127 -13.82 18.53 -20.67
CA THR A 127 -12.76 19.51 -20.95
C THR A 127 -11.72 19.61 -19.83
N ASP A 128 -12.13 19.35 -18.58
CA ASP A 128 -11.24 19.35 -17.41
C ASP A 128 -10.47 18.02 -17.27
N LEU A 129 -10.99 16.96 -17.87
CA LEU A 129 -10.38 15.63 -17.92
C LEU A 129 -9.31 15.48 -19.03
N ALA A 130 -9.36 16.33 -20.06
CA ALA A 130 -8.44 16.28 -21.21
C ALA A 130 -6.98 16.60 -20.86
N GLY A 131 -6.73 17.29 -19.73
CA GLY A 131 -5.38 17.58 -19.23
C GLY A 131 -4.66 16.41 -18.55
N PHE A 132 -5.38 15.31 -18.27
CA PHE A 132 -4.88 14.14 -17.53
C PHE A 132 -4.97 12.82 -18.31
N ALA A 133 -5.21 12.89 -19.63
CA ALA A 133 -5.16 11.69 -20.46
C ALA A 133 -3.77 11.04 -20.34
N PRO A 134 -3.63 9.79 -19.86
CA PRO A 134 -2.39 9.07 -20.03
C PRO A 134 -2.13 9.01 -21.54
N GLY A 135 -0.90 9.37 -21.95
CA GLY A 135 -0.49 9.21 -23.35
C GLY A 135 -0.81 7.80 -23.83
N PRO A 136 -1.14 7.61 -25.11
CA PRO A 136 -1.63 6.34 -25.62
C PRO A 136 -0.64 5.23 -25.25
N THR A 137 -1.06 4.33 -24.36
CA THR A 137 -0.41 3.03 -24.19
C THR A 137 -0.55 2.31 -25.53
N ASP A 138 0.57 2.17 -26.22
CA ASP A 138 0.71 1.55 -27.52
C ASP A 138 0.46 0.03 -27.41
N LEU A 139 -0.80 -0.38 -27.29
CA LEU A 139 -1.28 -1.75 -27.45
C LEU A 139 -2.62 -1.77 -28.21
N ALA A 140 -2.65 -1.13 -29.37
CA ALA A 140 -3.69 -1.38 -30.38
C ALA A 140 -3.20 -0.98 -31.79
N ARG A 141 -2.45 -1.88 -32.45
CA ARG A 141 -2.43 -2.00 -33.92
C ARG A 141 -3.08 -3.35 -34.24
N GLN A 142 -3.82 -3.58 -35.32
CA GLN A 142 -4.26 -2.83 -36.50
C GLN A 142 -5.25 -3.79 -37.19
N THR A 143 -6.34 -3.28 -37.75
CA THR A 143 -6.93 -3.84 -38.98
C THR A 143 -7.74 -2.76 -39.69
N PRO A 144 -7.42 -2.39 -40.95
CA PRO A 144 -8.30 -1.53 -41.74
C PRO A 144 -9.25 -2.40 -42.58
N GLY A 145 -10.54 -2.11 -42.50
CA GLY A 145 -11.59 -2.63 -43.38
C GLY A 145 -12.58 -1.51 -43.71
N PRO A 146 -13.17 -1.50 -44.92
CA PRO A 146 -13.47 -0.26 -45.65
C PRO A 146 -14.74 0.45 -45.18
N THR A 147 -14.70 1.76 -45.40
CA THR A 147 -15.77 2.73 -45.23
C THR A 147 -16.94 2.46 -46.17
N ASP A 148 -18.12 2.32 -45.58
CA ASP A 148 -19.42 2.81 -46.07
C ASP A 148 -20.19 3.17 -44.79
N GLY A 149 -20.72 4.37 -44.56
CA GLY A 149 -21.36 5.26 -45.53
C GLY A 149 -22.83 5.50 -45.16
N THR A 150 -23.22 5.61 -43.88
CA THR A 150 -24.51 6.18 -43.48
C THR A 150 -24.43 6.77 -42.07
N GLY A 151 -24.64 8.08 -41.97
CA GLY A 151 -24.73 8.79 -40.71
C GLY A 151 -25.93 8.37 -39.88
N PHE A 152 -25.68 8.17 -38.59
CA PHE A 152 -26.70 8.20 -37.56
C PHE A 152 -26.14 9.06 -36.43
N ALA A 153 -26.64 10.29 -36.31
CA ALA A 153 -26.38 11.12 -35.15
C ALA A 153 -27.35 10.68 -34.04
N PRO A 154 -26.89 10.25 -32.86
CA PRO A 154 -27.76 10.15 -31.71
C PRO A 154 -27.81 11.53 -31.05
N GLY A 155 -28.89 12.26 -31.33
CA GLY A 155 -29.39 13.25 -30.40
C GLY A 155 -29.95 12.53 -29.17
N GLY A 156 -29.43 12.87 -27.99
CA GLY A 156 -29.92 12.38 -26.71
C GLY A 156 -29.29 13.20 -25.59
N ALA A 157 -29.94 14.30 -25.22
CA ALA A 157 -29.70 14.94 -23.93
C ALA A 157 -30.13 13.94 -22.85
N GLY A 158 -29.20 13.38 -22.08
CA GLY A 158 -29.54 12.47 -20.97
C GLY A 158 -28.41 11.65 -20.35
N ASP A 159 -27.29 11.42 -21.02
CA ASP A 159 -26.14 10.73 -20.42
C ASP A 159 -25.08 11.76 -20.05
N ALA A 160 -25.14 12.30 -18.82
CA ALA A 160 -23.95 12.91 -18.24
C ALA A 160 -22.79 11.93 -18.38
N ALA A 161 -21.63 12.39 -18.86
CA ALA A 161 -20.47 11.53 -19.08
C ALA A 161 -20.08 10.87 -17.75
N VAL A 162 -20.45 9.60 -17.56
CA VAL A 162 -20.15 8.86 -16.33
C VAL A 162 -18.67 8.50 -16.36
N THR A 163 -17.91 8.93 -15.36
CA THR A 163 -16.49 8.58 -15.22
C THR A 163 -16.29 7.15 -14.74
N ASP A 164 -15.06 6.65 -14.89
CA ASP A 164 -14.65 5.32 -14.47
C ASP A 164 -14.90 5.07 -12.97
N LEU A 165 -14.67 6.05 -12.10
CA LEU A 165 -14.94 6.01 -10.67
C LEU A 165 -16.41 5.71 -10.37
N VAL A 166 -17.31 6.47 -10.98
CA VAL A 166 -18.74 6.33 -10.72
C VAL A 166 -19.25 4.99 -11.28
N ALA A 167 -18.77 4.60 -12.46
CA ALA A 167 -19.09 3.29 -13.03
C ALA A 167 -18.56 2.14 -12.17
N GLU A 168 -17.32 2.23 -11.66
CA GLU A 168 -16.73 1.27 -10.73
C GLU A 168 -17.59 1.11 -9.47
N LEU A 169 -17.93 2.22 -8.81
CA LEU A 169 -18.68 2.18 -7.56
C LEU A 169 -20.11 1.64 -7.75
N ARG A 170 -20.76 1.93 -8.88
CA ARG A 170 -22.06 1.35 -9.24
C ARG A 170 -21.95 -0.15 -9.52
N CYS A 171 -20.90 -0.58 -10.24
CA CYS A 171 -20.62 -1.98 -10.47
C CYS A 171 -20.43 -2.74 -9.15
N ARG A 172 -19.58 -2.24 -8.27
CA ARG A 172 -19.31 -2.85 -6.95
C ARG A 172 -20.54 -2.86 -6.05
N LEU A 173 -21.39 -1.83 -6.10
CA LEU A 173 -22.63 -1.80 -5.35
C LEU A 173 -23.62 -2.86 -5.84
N ALA A 174 -23.81 -2.99 -7.15
CA ALA A 174 -24.68 -4.01 -7.73
C ALA A 174 -24.18 -5.43 -7.40
N ASP A 175 -22.86 -5.68 -7.53
CA ASP A 175 -22.24 -6.95 -7.11
C ASP A 175 -22.48 -7.22 -5.63
N HIS A 176 -22.27 -6.23 -4.77
CA HIS A 176 -22.45 -6.37 -3.33
C HIS A 176 -23.91 -6.71 -2.93
N LEU A 177 -24.89 -6.30 -3.74
CA LEU A 177 -26.31 -6.60 -3.57
C LEU A 177 -26.75 -7.90 -4.26
N GLY A 178 -25.89 -8.51 -5.08
CA GLY A 178 -26.21 -9.70 -5.85
C GLY A 178 -26.98 -9.45 -7.14
N ASP A 179 -27.02 -8.21 -7.63
CA ASP A 179 -27.55 -7.88 -8.96
C ASP A 179 -26.43 -8.00 -10.00
N GLU A 180 -26.05 -9.24 -10.33
CA GLU A 180 -25.00 -9.51 -11.32
C GLU A 180 -25.29 -8.88 -12.70
N PRO A 181 -26.52 -8.93 -13.24
CA PRO A 181 -26.82 -8.27 -14.53
C PRO A 181 -26.57 -6.76 -14.51
N GLU A 182 -26.94 -6.06 -13.43
CA GLU A 182 -26.63 -4.63 -13.29
C GLU A 182 -25.12 -4.41 -13.10
N ALA A 183 -24.46 -5.25 -12.29
CA ALA A 183 -23.02 -5.15 -12.06
C ALA A 183 -22.22 -5.28 -13.36
N ARG A 184 -22.56 -6.26 -14.22
CA ARG A 184 -21.91 -6.45 -15.52
C ARG A 184 -22.12 -5.28 -16.47
N ARG A 185 -23.33 -4.67 -16.49
CA ARG A 185 -23.58 -3.46 -17.29
C ARG A 185 -22.67 -2.30 -16.86
N TRP A 186 -22.52 -2.09 -15.56
CA TRP A 186 -21.61 -1.07 -15.04
C TRP A 186 -20.14 -1.41 -15.23
N TYR A 187 -19.78 -2.69 -15.21
CA TYR A 187 -18.43 -3.18 -15.54
C TYR A 187 -18.03 -2.81 -16.97
N ASP A 188 -18.89 -3.06 -17.95
CA ASP A 188 -18.63 -2.70 -19.35
C ASP A 188 -18.46 -1.19 -19.54
N ARG A 189 -19.28 -0.40 -18.81
CA ARG A 189 -19.16 1.05 -18.79
C ARG A 189 -17.87 1.50 -18.11
N TRP A 190 -17.48 0.89 -17.00
CA TRP A 190 -16.25 1.20 -16.29
C TRP A 190 -15.01 1.01 -17.17
N ARG A 191 -14.96 -0.05 -17.97
CA ARG A 191 -13.83 -0.33 -18.89
C ARG A 191 -13.62 0.73 -19.98
N THR A 192 -14.66 1.47 -20.31
CA THR A 192 -14.67 2.40 -21.46
C THR A 192 -14.85 3.85 -21.04
N ALA A 193 -15.21 4.10 -19.78
CA ALA A 193 -15.42 5.42 -19.23
C ALA A 193 -14.10 6.22 -19.12
N PRO A 194 -14.17 7.56 -19.21
CA PRO A 194 -13.01 8.41 -19.01
C PRO A 194 -12.49 8.30 -17.57
N ALA A 195 -11.17 8.36 -17.43
CA ALA A 195 -10.49 8.28 -16.14
C ALA A 195 -10.86 9.48 -15.26
N ASP A 196 -11.21 9.18 -14.01
CA ASP A 196 -11.48 10.15 -12.96
C ASP A 196 -10.22 10.31 -12.09
N PRO A 197 -9.70 11.52 -11.87
CA PRO A 197 -8.57 11.73 -10.96
C PRO A 197 -8.81 11.22 -9.54
N ALA A 198 -10.08 11.16 -9.11
CA ALA A 198 -10.46 10.63 -7.80
C ALA A 198 -10.66 9.09 -7.80
N ALA A 199 -10.58 8.40 -8.94
CA ALA A 199 -10.69 6.93 -9.02
C ALA A 199 -9.61 6.18 -8.22
N GLY A 200 -8.51 6.87 -7.90
CA GLY A 200 -7.33 6.32 -7.25
C GLY A 200 -6.32 5.81 -8.26
N CYS A 201 -5.46 4.88 -7.83
CA CYS A 201 -4.38 4.36 -8.66
C CYS A 201 -4.94 3.63 -9.90
N PRO A 202 -4.64 4.08 -11.13
CA PRO A 202 -5.04 3.40 -12.37
C PRO A 202 -4.43 2.00 -12.50
N GLY A 203 -3.21 1.80 -11.99
CA GLY A 203 -2.54 0.51 -11.97
C GLY A 203 -3.23 -0.55 -11.12
N CYS A 204 -4.07 -0.15 -10.15
CA CYS A 204 -4.85 -1.08 -9.33
C CYS A 204 -6.22 -1.43 -9.93
N ALA A 205 -6.68 -0.72 -10.97
CA ALA A 205 -7.98 -0.98 -11.59
C ALA A 205 -8.10 -2.38 -12.22
N PRO A 206 -7.09 -2.92 -12.93
CA PRO A 206 -7.13 -4.29 -13.44
C PRO A 206 -7.35 -5.34 -12.36
N SER A 207 -6.69 -5.21 -11.20
CA SER A 207 -6.90 -6.13 -10.08
C SER A 207 -8.33 -6.09 -9.56
N ARG A 208 -8.90 -4.89 -9.36
CA ARG A 208 -10.30 -4.75 -8.91
C ARG A 208 -11.31 -5.33 -9.91
N ARG A 209 -11.04 -5.21 -11.22
CA ARG A 209 -11.84 -5.84 -12.28
C ARG A 209 -11.73 -7.36 -12.26
N ALA A 210 -10.51 -7.88 -12.10
CA ALA A 210 -10.26 -9.31 -12.02
C ALA A 210 -10.95 -9.95 -10.80
N ASP A 211 -10.97 -9.25 -9.65
CA ASP A 211 -11.66 -9.71 -8.44
C ASP A 211 -13.16 -9.94 -8.69
N LEU A 212 -13.84 -9.02 -9.41
CA LEU A 212 -15.25 -9.16 -9.78
C LEU A 212 -15.49 -10.32 -10.75
N LEU A 213 -14.69 -10.40 -11.81
CA LEU A 213 -14.80 -11.48 -12.80
C LEU A 213 -14.57 -12.85 -12.16
N ALA A 214 -13.58 -12.97 -11.28
CA ALA A 214 -13.34 -14.18 -10.50
C ALA A 214 -14.52 -14.50 -9.58
N GLY A 215 -15.14 -13.49 -8.96
CA GLY A 215 -16.35 -13.61 -8.15
C GLY A 215 -17.55 -14.18 -8.93
N TRP A 216 -17.69 -13.83 -10.21
CA TRP A 216 -18.72 -14.37 -11.11
C TRP A 216 -18.34 -15.69 -11.77
N GLY A 217 -17.15 -16.24 -11.48
CA GLY A 217 -16.66 -17.49 -12.05
C GLY A 217 -16.04 -17.37 -13.45
N ASP A 218 -15.84 -16.14 -13.96
CA ASP A 218 -15.22 -15.86 -15.25
C ASP A 218 -13.68 -15.86 -15.16
N TRP A 219 -13.11 -17.00 -14.75
CA TRP A 219 -11.68 -17.16 -14.43
C TRP A 219 -10.75 -16.73 -15.57
N ALA A 220 -11.08 -17.08 -16.81
CA ALA A 220 -10.27 -16.74 -17.97
C ALA A 220 -10.26 -15.22 -18.24
N ALA A 221 -11.40 -14.55 -18.04
CA ALA A 221 -11.49 -13.10 -18.19
C ALA A 221 -10.73 -12.40 -17.05
N ALA A 222 -10.82 -12.91 -15.82
CA ALA A 222 -10.05 -12.38 -14.69
C ALA A 222 -8.54 -12.45 -14.94
N LEU A 223 -8.04 -13.59 -15.44
CA LEU A 223 -6.63 -13.74 -15.79
C LEU A 223 -6.22 -12.80 -16.94
N ALA A 224 -7.09 -12.59 -17.93
CA ALA A 224 -6.83 -11.68 -19.04
C ALA A 224 -6.65 -10.21 -18.60
N GLU A 225 -7.40 -9.75 -17.59
CA GLU A 225 -7.21 -8.42 -16.98
C GLU A 225 -5.84 -8.29 -16.28
N LEU A 226 -5.37 -9.37 -15.65
CA LEU A 226 -4.15 -9.37 -14.85
C LEU A 226 -2.88 -9.65 -15.66
N ARG A 227 -3.02 -10.20 -16.87
CA ARG A 227 -1.92 -10.64 -17.72
C ARG A 227 -0.78 -9.62 -17.87
N PRO A 228 -1.03 -8.31 -18.07
CA PRO A 228 0.05 -7.33 -18.19
C PRO A 228 0.96 -7.22 -16.95
N VAL A 229 0.44 -7.58 -15.77
CA VAL A 229 1.17 -7.52 -14.50
C VAL A 229 1.76 -8.88 -14.14
N VAL A 230 1.05 -9.97 -14.43
CA VAL A 230 1.42 -11.34 -14.06
C VAL A 230 2.48 -11.94 -15.00
N ASP A 231 2.50 -11.55 -16.27
CA ASP A 231 3.47 -12.06 -17.26
C ASP A 231 4.79 -11.25 -17.27
N GLY A 232 4.85 -10.12 -16.56
CA GLY A 232 5.94 -9.15 -16.63
C GLY A 232 6.06 -8.49 -18.03
N PRO A 233 7.00 -7.56 -18.25
CA PRO A 233 7.36 -7.15 -19.61
C PRO A 233 7.95 -8.37 -20.32
N THR A 234 7.12 -9.05 -21.09
CA THR A 234 7.57 -10.10 -22.01
C THR A 234 8.74 -9.58 -22.82
N ALA A 235 9.85 -10.33 -22.85
CA ALA A 235 11.01 -10.08 -23.70
C ALA A 235 10.57 -10.02 -25.18
N ALA A 236 10.15 -8.84 -25.63
CA ALA A 236 9.94 -8.56 -27.03
C ALA A 236 11.33 -8.52 -27.67
N ALA A 237 11.59 -9.49 -28.55
CA ALA A 237 12.78 -9.56 -29.37
C ALA A 237 13.07 -8.19 -30.05
N PRO A 238 14.34 -7.74 -30.12
CA PRO A 238 14.64 -6.42 -30.62
C PRO A 238 14.36 -6.34 -32.13
N ALA A 239 13.28 -5.66 -32.49
CA ALA A 239 13.06 -5.18 -33.85
C ALA A 239 13.88 -3.90 -34.06
N GLY A 240 15.00 -4.05 -34.78
CA GLY A 240 15.56 -3.03 -35.69
C GLY A 240 16.00 -1.70 -35.08
N ALA A 241 17.30 -1.58 -34.84
CA ALA A 241 17.98 -0.29 -34.70
C ALA A 241 17.78 0.60 -35.93
N GLY A 242 17.51 1.89 -35.73
CA GLY A 242 17.57 2.89 -36.79
C GLY A 242 17.20 4.32 -36.37
N GLY A 243 18.22 5.11 -35.97
CA GLY A 243 18.33 6.59 -36.09
C GLY A 243 17.31 7.45 -35.30
N ALA A 244 17.59 8.65 -34.84
CA ALA A 244 18.73 9.54 -34.96
C ALA A 244 18.62 10.61 -33.84
N ALA A 245 19.75 11.19 -33.49
CA ALA A 245 19.93 12.21 -32.48
C ALA A 245 19.14 13.51 -32.74
N GLY A 246 18.76 14.18 -31.64
CA GLY A 246 18.25 15.54 -31.64
C GLY A 246 18.42 16.17 -30.26
N ALA A 247 19.60 16.74 -30.01
CA ALA A 247 19.91 17.54 -28.84
C ALA A 247 19.09 18.84 -28.84
N GLY A 248 18.48 19.18 -27.70
CA GLY A 248 17.78 20.44 -27.48
C GLY A 248 18.00 20.89 -26.04
N THR A 249 18.58 22.08 -25.91
CA THR A 249 19.20 22.69 -24.74
C THR A 249 18.22 23.15 -23.66
N ALA A 250 18.73 23.14 -22.42
CA ALA A 250 18.12 23.65 -21.19
C ALA A 250 17.69 25.12 -21.26
N GLY A 251 16.57 25.42 -20.59
CA GLY A 251 16.11 26.77 -20.24
C GLY A 251 15.93 26.85 -18.72
N ASP A 252 16.73 27.72 -18.12
CA ASP A 252 16.81 28.07 -16.70
C ASP A 252 15.53 28.77 -16.20
N GLY A 253 15.17 28.56 -14.93
CA GLY A 253 13.88 28.99 -14.37
C GLY A 253 13.76 28.78 -12.87
N THR A 254 14.52 29.60 -12.13
CA THR A 254 14.46 29.95 -10.70
C THR A 254 13.27 29.49 -9.85
N VAL A 255 13.65 28.92 -8.71
CA VAL A 255 12.88 28.45 -7.55
C VAL A 255 12.28 29.61 -6.74
N GLY A 256 10.98 29.52 -6.43
CA GLY A 256 10.32 30.28 -5.37
C GLY A 256 10.03 29.37 -4.18
N ALA A 257 10.60 29.69 -3.02
CA ALA A 257 10.46 28.96 -1.77
C ALA A 257 9.13 29.27 -1.05
N GLY A 258 8.49 28.25 -0.48
CA GLY A 258 7.45 28.39 0.54
C GLY A 258 6.39 27.29 0.53
N GLY A 259 6.37 26.43 1.55
CA GLY A 259 5.26 25.49 1.76
C GLY A 259 5.64 24.28 2.62
N ALA A 260 5.13 24.26 3.85
CA ALA A 260 5.38 23.22 4.85
C ALA A 260 4.87 21.84 4.42
N GLY A 261 5.65 20.81 4.75
CA GLY A 261 5.40 19.43 4.35
C GLY A 261 4.14 18.85 4.97
N THR A 262 3.19 18.52 4.09
CA THR A 262 2.13 17.53 4.34
C THR A 262 2.66 16.15 3.96
N ALA A 263 2.39 15.18 4.83
CA ALA A 263 2.65 13.78 4.54
C ALA A 263 1.64 13.29 3.49
N GLY A 264 2.17 12.86 2.33
CA GLY A 264 1.54 11.88 1.45
C GLY A 264 0.28 12.32 0.70
N ASP A 265 0.30 13.46 0.02
CA ASP A 265 -0.62 13.67 -1.11
C ASP A 265 0.10 13.32 -2.42
N GLY A 266 -0.34 12.24 -3.06
CA GLY A 266 0.04 11.91 -4.43
C GLY A 266 -0.67 12.86 -5.37
N THR A 267 -0.05 14.01 -5.63
CA THR A 267 -0.35 14.81 -6.81
C THR A 267 -0.15 13.92 -8.03
N VAL A 268 -1.24 13.56 -8.71
CA VAL A 268 -1.21 12.78 -9.95
C VAL A 268 -0.65 13.69 -11.02
N GLY A 269 0.67 13.72 -11.19
CA GLY A 269 1.31 14.18 -12.41
C GLY A 269 1.29 13.05 -13.42
N ALA A 270 1.00 13.37 -14.69
CA ALA A 270 1.07 12.43 -15.81
C ALA A 270 2.53 11.96 -16.04
N GLY A 271 2.93 10.96 -15.28
CA GLY A 271 4.20 10.24 -15.33
C GLY A 271 4.07 9.07 -14.35
N GLY A 272 4.02 7.85 -14.87
CA GLY A 272 3.58 6.65 -14.15
C GLY A 272 4.26 6.46 -12.79
N ALA A 273 3.56 6.82 -11.72
CA ALA A 273 3.98 6.53 -10.36
C ALA A 273 3.87 5.02 -10.12
N TYR A 274 4.99 4.39 -9.77
CA TYR A 274 5.04 3.02 -9.26
C TYR A 274 4.16 2.93 -8.01
N CYS A 275 2.99 2.32 -8.15
CA CYS A 275 2.12 2.05 -7.01
C CYS A 275 2.75 0.92 -6.22
N THR A 276 3.16 1.18 -4.98
CA THR A 276 3.80 0.13 -4.18
C THR A 276 2.88 -1.08 -4.01
N ASP A 277 1.55 -0.95 -3.94
CA ASP A 277 0.61 -2.09 -3.80
C ASP A 277 0.57 -3.02 -5.03
N GLN A 278 1.06 -2.54 -6.18
CA GLN A 278 1.29 -3.35 -7.38
C GLN A 278 2.78 -3.68 -7.46
N PRO A 279 3.20 -4.91 -7.80
CA PRO A 279 2.45 -5.99 -8.49
C PRO A 279 1.77 -7.04 -7.59
N GLU A 280 1.99 -7.03 -6.28
CA GLU A 280 1.62 -8.14 -5.39
C GLU A 280 0.10 -8.33 -5.28
N ARG A 281 -0.69 -7.25 -5.35
CA ARG A 281 -2.16 -7.35 -5.42
C ARG A 281 -2.63 -8.09 -6.67
N ALA A 282 -2.01 -7.84 -7.83
CA ALA A 282 -2.34 -8.55 -9.07
C ALA A 282 -1.97 -10.03 -8.98
N LEU A 283 -0.82 -10.36 -8.38
CA LEU A 283 -0.40 -11.74 -8.14
C LEU A 283 -1.38 -12.48 -7.20
N ALA A 284 -1.86 -11.84 -6.13
CA ALA A 284 -2.89 -12.40 -5.26
C ALA A 284 -4.23 -12.64 -5.98
N GLY A 285 -4.67 -11.67 -6.81
CA GLY A 285 -5.86 -11.82 -7.64
C GLY A 285 -5.75 -12.94 -8.70
N ALA A 286 -4.52 -13.26 -9.13
CA ALA A 286 -4.26 -14.29 -10.14
C ALA A 286 -4.24 -15.72 -9.59
N LEU A 287 -4.15 -15.92 -8.27
CA LEU A 287 -3.96 -17.24 -7.67
C LEU A 287 -5.03 -18.27 -8.07
N LEU A 288 -6.31 -17.91 -7.89
CA LEU A 288 -7.42 -18.80 -8.23
C LEU A 288 -7.63 -18.94 -9.74
N PRO A 289 -7.57 -17.85 -10.56
CA PRO A 289 -7.58 -17.97 -12.01
C PRO A 289 -6.50 -18.89 -12.57
N LEU A 290 -5.25 -18.77 -12.12
CA LEU A 290 -4.14 -19.63 -12.54
C LEU A 290 -4.37 -21.09 -12.14
N LEU A 291 -4.82 -21.35 -10.90
CA LEU A 291 -5.12 -22.70 -10.43
C LEU A 291 -6.24 -23.36 -11.27
N ARG A 292 -7.30 -22.61 -11.58
CA ARG A 292 -8.44 -23.08 -12.40
C ARG A 292 -8.08 -23.24 -13.87
N ALA A 293 -7.11 -22.47 -14.37
CA ALA A 293 -6.54 -22.64 -15.71
C ALA A 293 -5.62 -23.85 -15.84
N GLY A 294 -5.31 -24.55 -14.73
CA GLY A 294 -4.39 -25.69 -14.73
C GLY A 294 -2.92 -25.28 -14.72
N GLU A 295 -2.59 -24.10 -14.18
CA GLU A 295 -1.23 -23.57 -14.07
C GLU A 295 -0.78 -23.47 -12.58
N PRO A 296 -0.77 -24.58 -11.82
CA PRO A 296 -0.52 -24.56 -10.37
C PRO A 296 0.89 -24.09 -10.00
N GLU A 297 1.91 -24.34 -10.84
CA GLU A 297 3.28 -23.89 -10.59
C GLU A 297 3.39 -22.37 -10.64
N ARG A 298 2.70 -21.73 -11.59
CA ARG A 298 2.66 -20.26 -11.68
C ARG A 298 1.89 -19.67 -10.51
N ALA A 299 0.77 -20.29 -10.13
CA ALA A 299 0.02 -19.89 -8.95
C ALA A 299 0.88 -19.99 -7.67
N GLY A 300 1.69 -21.05 -7.54
CA GLY A 300 2.65 -21.22 -6.44
C GLY A 300 3.70 -20.11 -6.38
N ARG A 301 4.33 -19.76 -7.51
CA ARG A 301 5.29 -18.63 -7.57
C ARG A 301 4.65 -17.29 -7.23
N ALA A 302 3.45 -17.03 -7.77
CA ALA A 302 2.67 -15.83 -7.46
C ALA A 302 2.32 -15.77 -5.96
N HIS A 303 1.95 -16.91 -5.37
CA HIS A 303 1.62 -17.03 -3.94
C HIS A 303 2.82 -16.64 -3.08
N VAL A 304 3.99 -17.26 -3.29
CA VAL A 304 5.18 -16.99 -2.48
C VAL A 304 5.60 -15.53 -2.60
N THR A 305 5.65 -15.01 -3.82
CA THR A 305 6.04 -13.61 -4.10
C THR A 305 5.12 -12.61 -3.41
N ALA A 306 3.80 -12.75 -3.58
CA ALA A 306 2.84 -11.83 -2.98
C ALA A 306 2.74 -11.99 -1.45
N TYR A 307 2.79 -13.23 -0.95
CA TYR A 307 2.61 -13.49 0.48
C TYR A 307 3.76 -12.93 1.33
N ARG A 308 5.00 -12.98 0.83
CA ARG A 308 6.18 -12.41 1.49
C ARG A 308 5.94 -10.96 1.95
N ARG A 309 5.21 -10.19 1.16
CA ARG A 309 4.81 -8.83 1.49
C ARG A 309 3.53 -8.77 2.34
N HIS A 310 2.47 -9.43 1.89
CA HIS A 310 1.15 -9.35 2.53
C HIS A 310 1.17 -9.84 3.99
N ARG A 311 2.09 -10.75 4.35
CA ARG A 311 2.25 -11.23 5.73
C ARG A 311 2.64 -10.14 6.73
N ARG A 312 3.34 -9.07 6.28
CA ARG A 312 3.81 -7.95 7.13
C ARG A 312 2.94 -6.70 6.98
N GLU A 313 2.34 -6.51 5.80
CA GLU A 313 1.59 -5.31 5.47
C GLU A 313 0.19 -5.32 6.10
N ARG A 314 -0.10 -4.34 6.97
CA ARG A 314 -1.40 -4.24 7.67
C ARG A 314 -2.57 -4.07 6.72
N THR A 315 -2.40 -3.22 5.70
CA THR A 315 -3.37 -2.90 4.64
C THR A 315 -3.67 -4.09 3.73
N ALA A 316 -2.79 -5.09 3.66
CA ALA A 316 -2.96 -6.28 2.84
C ALA A 316 -3.84 -7.37 3.48
N PHE A 317 -4.52 -7.11 4.60
CA PHE A 317 -5.30 -8.13 5.31
C PHE A 317 -6.37 -8.79 4.41
N GLY A 318 -7.05 -8.01 3.56
CA GLY A 318 -8.01 -8.54 2.60
C GLY A 318 -7.42 -9.51 1.56
N GLN A 319 -6.11 -9.43 1.28
CA GLN A 319 -5.45 -10.34 0.34
C GLN A 319 -5.18 -11.73 0.93
N LEU A 320 -5.16 -11.85 2.26
CA LEU A 320 -4.83 -13.11 2.94
C LEU A 320 -5.88 -14.21 2.67
N ALA A 321 -7.14 -13.84 2.44
CA ALA A 321 -8.19 -14.79 2.07
C ALA A 321 -7.87 -15.52 0.76
N ALA A 322 -7.30 -14.82 -0.24
CA ALA A 322 -6.89 -15.42 -1.51
C ALA A 322 -5.77 -16.45 -1.32
N HIS A 323 -4.79 -16.17 -0.46
CA HIS A 323 -3.71 -17.10 -0.13
C HIS A 323 -4.23 -18.36 0.59
N LEU A 324 -5.15 -18.21 1.54
CA LEU A 324 -5.77 -19.34 2.24
C LEU A 324 -6.61 -20.21 1.28
N ARG A 325 -7.41 -19.59 0.41
CA ARG A 325 -8.18 -20.31 -0.62
C ARG A 325 -7.27 -21.02 -1.61
N PHE A 326 -6.19 -20.38 -2.05
CA PHE A 326 -5.19 -21.05 -2.89
C PHE A 326 -4.62 -22.29 -2.20
N CYS A 327 -4.20 -22.19 -0.94
CA CYS A 327 -3.65 -23.33 -0.20
C CYS A 327 -4.70 -24.46 -0.04
N ALA A 328 -5.93 -24.10 0.29
CA ALA A 328 -7.04 -25.03 0.45
C ALA A 328 -7.36 -25.77 -0.86
N LEU A 329 -7.48 -25.04 -1.97
CA LEU A 329 -7.92 -25.58 -3.25
C LEU A 329 -6.80 -26.21 -4.08
N GLY A 330 -5.55 -25.80 -3.85
CA GLY A 330 -4.35 -26.41 -4.42
C GLY A 330 -3.80 -27.60 -3.61
N GLY A 331 -4.39 -27.91 -2.46
CA GLY A 331 -3.99 -29.05 -1.63
C GLY A 331 -2.79 -28.80 -0.71
N HIS A 332 -2.33 -27.55 -0.57
CA HIS A 332 -1.24 -27.14 0.33
C HIS A 332 -1.73 -26.89 1.75
N LEU A 333 -2.39 -27.88 2.35
CA LEU A 333 -3.13 -27.74 3.61
C LEU A 333 -2.24 -27.32 4.79
N ASP A 334 -1.07 -27.93 4.93
CA ASP A 334 -0.15 -27.62 6.05
C ASP A 334 0.38 -26.19 5.98
N ARG A 335 0.79 -25.77 4.77
CA ARG A 335 1.20 -24.38 4.51
C ARG A 335 0.08 -23.39 4.81
N GLY A 336 -1.14 -23.70 4.37
CA GLY A 336 -2.32 -22.88 4.65
C GLY A 336 -2.56 -22.74 6.16
N LEU A 337 -2.40 -23.83 6.92
CA LEU A 337 -2.57 -23.79 8.38
C LEU A 337 -1.47 -22.95 9.06
N ASP A 338 -0.24 -22.99 8.56
CA ASP A 338 0.84 -22.11 9.06
C ASP A 338 0.51 -20.63 8.83
N ILE A 339 0.04 -20.29 7.63
CA ILE A 339 -0.43 -18.93 7.30
C ILE A 339 -1.59 -18.52 8.21
N LEU A 340 -2.57 -19.42 8.41
CA LEU A 340 -3.71 -19.16 9.26
C LEU A 340 -3.27 -18.89 10.70
N ALA A 341 -2.38 -19.72 11.25
CA ALA A 341 -1.84 -19.56 12.60
C ALA A 341 -1.07 -18.23 12.76
N GLU A 342 -0.23 -17.88 11.78
CA GLU A 342 0.54 -16.63 11.77
C GLU A 342 -0.37 -15.40 11.77
N GLN A 343 -1.44 -15.44 10.97
CA GLN A 343 -2.27 -14.26 10.71
C GLN A 343 -3.51 -14.17 11.61
N LEU A 344 -3.86 -15.23 12.36
CA LEU A 344 -5.03 -15.27 13.24
C LEU A 344 -5.12 -14.10 14.24
N PRO A 345 -4.02 -13.64 14.89
CA PRO A 345 -4.07 -12.51 15.83
C PRO A 345 -4.54 -11.18 15.18
N ARG A 346 -4.48 -11.06 13.85
CA ARG A 346 -4.95 -9.86 13.15
C ARG A 346 -6.48 -9.77 13.08
N LEU A 347 -7.21 -10.86 13.31
CA LEU A 347 -8.68 -10.85 13.39
C LEU A 347 -9.22 -10.05 14.58
N ASP A 348 -8.39 -9.76 15.59
CA ASP A 348 -8.79 -8.91 16.72
C ASP A 348 -8.96 -7.43 16.30
N ARG A 349 -8.25 -7.02 15.25
CA ARG A 349 -8.31 -5.67 14.66
C ARG A 349 -8.21 -5.77 13.13
N PRO A 350 -9.26 -6.28 12.46
CA PRO A 350 -9.25 -6.41 11.00
C PRO A 350 -9.29 -5.03 10.34
N SER A 351 -8.95 -4.97 9.05
CA SER A 351 -9.06 -3.72 8.27
C SER A 351 -10.50 -3.23 8.16
N ASP A 352 -11.41 -4.17 7.96
CA ASP A 352 -12.85 -3.98 7.82
C ASP A 352 -13.58 -5.33 8.01
N ASP A 353 -14.91 -5.29 8.13
CA ASP A 353 -15.71 -6.47 8.42
C ASP A 353 -15.81 -7.43 7.22
N LEU A 354 -15.75 -6.93 5.98
CA LEU A 354 -15.75 -7.76 4.77
C LEU A 354 -14.47 -8.60 4.69
N ALA A 355 -13.31 -7.99 4.90
CA ALA A 355 -12.03 -8.70 4.90
C ALA A 355 -11.96 -9.74 6.04
N ALA A 356 -12.52 -9.41 7.22
CA ALA A 356 -12.65 -10.38 8.32
C ALA A 356 -13.55 -11.57 7.94
N MET A 357 -14.68 -11.29 7.29
CA MET A 357 -15.62 -12.30 6.80
C MET A 357 -14.96 -13.24 5.77
N GLU A 358 -14.26 -12.69 4.77
CA GLU A 358 -13.60 -13.46 3.72
C GLU A 358 -12.43 -14.28 4.27
N PHE A 359 -11.61 -13.71 5.15
CA PHE A 359 -10.52 -14.43 5.81
C PHE A 359 -11.05 -15.58 6.68
N ALA A 360 -12.10 -15.34 7.46
CA ALA A 360 -12.72 -16.35 8.29
C ALA A 360 -13.34 -17.48 7.45
N ALA A 361 -14.02 -17.14 6.34
CA ALA A 361 -14.58 -18.14 5.43
C ALA A 361 -13.49 -19.00 4.77
N ALA A 362 -12.41 -18.37 4.28
CA ALA A 362 -11.28 -19.08 3.70
C ALA A 362 -10.55 -19.97 4.71
N GLY A 363 -10.37 -19.49 5.94
CA GLY A 363 -9.79 -20.27 7.05
C GLY A 363 -10.68 -21.44 7.47
N ALA A 364 -12.00 -21.24 7.51
CA ALA A 364 -12.96 -22.31 7.81
C ALA A 364 -12.95 -23.41 6.73
N LEU A 365 -12.93 -23.03 5.45
CA LEU A 365 -12.77 -23.97 4.34
C LEU A 365 -11.47 -24.78 4.48
N LEU A 366 -10.35 -24.10 4.71
CA LEU A 366 -9.04 -24.75 4.90
C LEU A 366 -9.07 -25.73 6.08
N CYS A 367 -9.62 -25.34 7.22
CA CYS A 367 -9.73 -26.19 8.41
C CYS A 367 -10.61 -27.42 8.14
N ALA A 368 -11.72 -27.26 7.41
CA ALA A 368 -12.60 -28.36 7.04
C ALA A 368 -11.87 -29.38 6.16
N LEU A 369 -11.20 -28.92 5.10
CA LEU A 369 -10.42 -29.79 4.20
C LEU A 369 -9.23 -30.44 4.93
N ALA A 370 -8.57 -29.71 5.82
CA ALA A 370 -7.51 -30.26 6.67
C ALA A 370 -8.04 -31.34 7.62
N ALA A 371 -9.22 -31.16 8.21
CA ALA A 371 -9.87 -32.15 9.06
C ALA A 371 -10.24 -33.42 8.27
N GLU A 372 -10.82 -33.27 7.08
CA GLU A 372 -11.10 -34.38 6.15
C GLU A 372 -9.81 -35.14 5.77
N ALA A 373 -8.70 -34.42 5.61
CA ALA A 373 -7.38 -34.98 5.35
C ALA A 373 -6.64 -35.49 6.61
N GLY A 374 -7.33 -35.67 7.73
CA GLY A 374 -6.80 -36.28 8.96
C GLY A 374 -5.98 -35.35 9.87
N ARG A 375 -5.94 -34.04 9.59
CA ARG A 375 -5.22 -33.02 10.39
C ARG A 375 -6.10 -32.33 11.42
N GLY A 376 -7.34 -32.78 11.61
CA GLY A 376 -8.32 -32.12 12.47
C GLY A 376 -7.88 -31.95 13.92
N GLY A 377 -7.02 -32.85 14.43
CA GLY A 377 -6.47 -32.79 15.79
C GLY A 377 -5.21 -31.93 15.93
N ARG A 378 -4.65 -31.35 14.86
CA ARG A 378 -3.48 -30.46 14.93
C ARG A 378 -3.83 -29.26 15.82
N ARG A 379 -2.90 -28.86 16.68
CA ARG A 379 -3.08 -27.73 17.60
C ARG A 379 -2.79 -26.42 16.87
N MET A 380 -3.67 -25.45 17.10
CA MET A 380 -3.64 -24.11 16.53
C MET A 380 -3.74 -23.09 17.66
N PRO A 381 -3.14 -21.90 17.50
CA PRO A 381 -3.39 -20.80 18.43
C PRO A 381 -4.90 -20.54 18.55
N GLY A 382 -5.40 -20.43 19.79
CA GLY A 382 -6.79 -20.03 20.00
C GLY A 382 -7.02 -18.59 19.56
N PRO A 383 -8.19 -18.25 18.95
CA PRO A 383 -8.54 -16.86 18.70
C PRO A 383 -8.66 -16.12 20.05
N ALA A 384 -8.18 -14.88 20.13
CA ALA A 384 -8.20 -14.14 21.38
C ALA A 384 -9.64 -13.96 21.87
N ALA A 385 -9.85 -14.05 23.19
CA ALA A 385 -11.16 -13.79 23.77
C ALA A 385 -11.59 -12.34 23.51
N PRO A 386 -12.91 -12.04 23.38
CA PRO A 386 -13.40 -10.68 23.19
C PRO A 386 -12.82 -9.73 24.25
N ALA A 387 -12.36 -8.56 23.80
CA ALA A 387 -11.75 -7.54 24.64
C ALA A 387 -12.68 -7.19 25.82
N GLY A 388 -12.28 -7.58 27.04
CA GLY A 388 -13.09 -7.40 28.25
C GLY A 388 -12.83 -8.41 29.36
N ARG A 389 -12.23 -9.57 29.05
CA ARG A 389 -11.64 -10.47 30.07
C ARG A 389 -10.12 -10.34 30.03
N ALA A 390 -9.54 -9.84 31.11
CA ALA A 390 -8.09 -9.76 31.24
C ALA A 390 -7.42 -11.13 31.05
N GLY A 391 -6.48 -11.21 30.11
CA GLY A 391 -5.23 -11.93 30.27
C GLY A 391 -5.27 -13.46 30.38
N ARG A 392 -5.91 -14.16 29.45
CA ARG A 392 -5.46 -15.51 29.08
C ARG A 392 -5.17 -15.54 27.60
N ALA A 393 -3.94 -15.95 27.23
CA ALA A 393 -3.71 -16.53 25.92
C ALA A 393 -4.80 -17.59 25.73
N ALA A 394 -5.57 -17.51 24.65
CA ALA A 394 -6.59 -18.51 24.40
C ALA A 394 -5.85 -19.86 24.32
N ASP A 395 -6.28 -20.83 25.14
CA ASP A 395 -5.71 -22.17 25.08
C ASP A 395 -5.74 -22.63 23.63
N ASP A 396 -4.67 -23.29 23.17
CA ASP A 396 -4.64 -23.85 21.83
C ASP A 396 -5.93 -24.64 21.58
N ILE A 397 -6.41 -24.63 20.35
CA ILE A 397 -7.57 -25.41 19.94
C ILE A 397 -7.20 -26.31 18.79
N ASP A 398 -7.95 -27.38 18.58
CA ASP A 398 -7.75 -28.22 17.41
C ASP A 398 -8.28 -27.53 16.14
N VAL A 399 -7.73 -27.92 14.98
CA VAL A 399 -8.09 -27.38 13.66
C VAL A 399 -9.60 -27.48 13.39
N ALA A 400 -10.23 -28.60 13.76
CA ALA A 400 -11.65 -28.79 13.53
C ALA A 400 -12.50 -27.77 14.30
N ARG A 401 -12.18 -27.52 15.56
CA ARG A 401 -12.83 -26.50 16.39
C ARG A 401 -12.56 -25.08 15.89
N LEU A 402 -11.33 -24.77 15.48
CA LEU A 402 -11.01 -23.47 14.88
C LEU A 402 -11.86 -23.24 13.62
N GLY A 403 -11.99 -24.25 12.77
CA GLY A 403 -12.83 -24.18 11.57
C GLY A 403 -14.30 -23.84 11.88
N GLY A 404 -14.88 -24.46 12.91
CA GLY A 404 -16.24 -24.13 13.37
C GLY A 404 -16.39 -22.67 13.80
N LEU A 405 -15.47 -22.16 14.62
CA LEU A 405 -15.50 -20.77 15.10
C LEU A 405 -15.36 -19.75 13.94
N LEU A 406 -14.47 -20.03 12.98
CA LEU A 406 -14.30 -19.18 11.81
C LEU A 406 -15.54 -19.21 10.89
N ALA A 407 -16.19 -20.36 10.75
CA ALA A 407 -17.44 -20.47 10.00
C ALA A 407 -18.58 -19.68 10.66
N GLU A 408 -18.70 -19.73 11.99
CA GLU A 408 -19.66 -18.94 12.76
C GLU A 408 -19.41 -17.43 12.59
N LEU A 409 -18.15 -16.98 12.66
CA LEU A 409 -17.79 -15.59 12.44
C LEU A 409 -18.15 -15.13 11.03
N ALA A 410 -17.75 -15.89 10.00
CA ALA A 410 -18.01 -15.55 8.60
C ALA A 410 -19.51 -15.47 8.31
N THR A 411 -20.29 -16.46 8.76
CA THR A 411 -21.74 -16.49 8.53
C THR A 411 -22.49 -15.41 9.32
N GLY A 412 -22.05 -15.08 10.54
CA GLY A 412 -22.61 -13.98 11.33
C GLY A 412 -22.37 -12.60 10.69
N LEU A 413 -21.17 -12.36 10.15
CA LEU A 413 -20.86 -11.14 9.40
C LEU A 413 -21.66 -11.06 8.09
N ALA A 414 -21.75 -12.16 7.34
CA ALA A 414 -22.55 -12.23 6.11
C ALA A 414 -24.02 -11.91 6.38
N GLY A 415 -24.60 -12.48 7.45
CA GLY A 415 -25.97 -12.18 7.89
C GLY A 415 -26.17 -10.70 8.26
N SER A 416 -25.14 -10.03 8.79
CA SER A 416 -25.21 -8.60 9.11
C SER A 416 -25.23 -7.73 7.85
N PHE A 417 -24.45 -8.08 6.83
CA PHE A 417 -24.52 -7.41 5.53
C PHE A 417 -25.86 -7.65 4.85
N ASP A 418 -26.34 -8.89 4.85
CA ASP A 418 -27.63 -9.27 4.27
C ASP A 418 -28.80 -8.57 4.95
N ALA A 419 -28.79 -8.45 6.28
CA ALA A 419 -29.77 -7.67 7.03
C ALA A 419 -29.76 -6.19 6.64
N ARG A 420 -28.59 -5.59 6.42
CA ARG A 420 -28.45 -4.20 5.95
C ARG A 420 -28.91 -4.04 4.50
N ASN A 421 -28.64 -5.02 3.65
CA ASN A 421 -28.93 -4.97 2.22
C ASN A 421 -30.38 -5.34 1.89
N GLY A 422 -31.04 -6.13 2.74
CA GLY A 422 -32.33 -6.75 2.44
C GLY A 422 -32.23 -7.89 1.43
N THR A 423 -31.06 -8.53 1.33
CA THR A 423 -30.75 -9.62 0.37
C THR A 423 -30.20 -10.83 1.11
N GLY A 424 -30.12 -12.00 0.47
CA GLY A 424 -29.40 -13.19 1.00
C GLY A 424 -28.06 -13.46 0.30
N HIS A 425 -27.54 -12.45 -0.41
CA HIS A 425 -26.44 -12.62 -1.36
C HIS A 425 -25.11 -12.91 -0.67
N GLN A 426 -24.78 -12.21 0.42
CA GLN A 426 -23.50 -12.39 1.11
C GLN A 426 -23.45 -13.76 1.79
N SER A 427 -24.55 -14.19 2.43
CA SER A 427 -24.66 -15.54 3.00
C SER A 427 -24.54 -16.61 1.91
N GLY A 428 -25.14 -16.40 0.74
CA GLY A 428 -25.00 -17.27 -0.42
C GLY A 428 -23.55 -17.40 -0.91
N ARG A 429 -22.82 -16.27 -1.01
CA ARG A 429 -21.39 -16.25 -1.38
C ARG A 429 -20.53 -17.00 -0.37
N ILE A 430 -20.73 -16.77 0.93
CA ILE A 430 -19.98 -17.49 1.98
C ILE A 430 -20.31 -18.99 1.96
N ALA A 431 -21.58 -19.37 1.79
CA ALA A 431 -21.96 -20.76 1.66
C ALA A 431 -21.31 -21.44 0.44
N ALA A 432 -21.25 -20.75 -0.71
CA ALA A 432 -20.59 -21.24 -1.91
C ALA A 432 -19.08 -21.43 -1.69
N LEU A 433 -18.41 -20.47 -1.05
CA LEU A 433 -16.98 -20.56 -0.69
C LEU A 433 -16.71 -21.75 0.23
N LEU A 434 -17.51 -21.93 1.29
CA LEU A 434 -17.34 -23.05 2.23
C LEU A 434 -17.60 -24.43 1.58
N ALA A 435 -18.36 -24.47 0.48
CA ALA A 435 -18.65 -25.68 -0.28
C ALA A 435 -17.59 -25.99 -1.35
N GLU A 436 -16.57 -25.14 -1.55
CA GLU A 436 -15.54 -25.38 -2.55
C GLU A 436 -14.78 -26.69 -2.28
N ARG A 437 -14.22 -27.24 -3.35
CA ARG A 437 -13.45 -28.49 -3.33
C ARG A 437 -12.12 -28.30 -4.06
N PRO A 438 -11.07 -29.05 -3.66
CA PRO A 438 -9.77 -29.00 -4.33
C PRO A 438 -9.91 -29.20 -5.85
N VAL A 439 -9.17 -28.38 -6.60
CA VAL A 439 -9.26 -28.31 -8.07
C VAL A 439 -8.22 -29.21 -8.73
N ALA A 440 -7.08 -29.40 -8.06
CA ALA A 440 -6.00 -30.27 -8.48
C ALA A 440 -5.62 -31.21 -7.32
N GLY A 441 -5.04 -32.38 -7.65
CA GLY A 441 -4.26 -33.14 -6.67
C GLY A 441 -3.01 -32.34 -6.27
N PRO A 442 -2.40 -32.59 -5.10
CA PRO A 442 -1.18 -31.91 -4.71
C PRO A 442 -0.06 -32.30 -5.69
N VAL A 443 0.25 -31.41 -6.62
CA VAL A 443 1.31 -31.63 -7.60
C VAL A 443 2.22 -30.42 -7.49
N THR A 444 3.47 -30.70 -7.10
CA THR A 444 4.58 -29.75 -6.94
C THR A 444 4.68 -29.11 -5.53
N PRO A 445 5.78 -29.33 -4.79
CA PRO A 445 6.09 -28.59 -3.57
C PRO A 445 6.11 -27.08 -3.87
N LEU A 446 5.56 -26.26 -2.95
CA LEU A 446 5.70 -24.81 -3.09
C LEU A 446 7.18 -24.44 -2.95
N PRO A 447 7.66 -23.44 -3.71
CA PRO A 447 8.97 -22.84 -3.45
C PRO A 447 9.04 -22.41 -1.98
N THR A 448 10.20 -22.57 -1.34
CA THR A 448 10.36 -22.10 0.04
C THR A 448 10.15 -20.58 0.09
N ASP A 449 9.57 -20.10 1.19
CA ASP A 449 9.45 -18.66 1.43
C ASP A 449 10.82 -17.96 1.36
N ASP A 450 11.93 -18.70 1.52
CA ASP A 450 13.32 -18.24 1.42
C ASP A 450 14.05 -18.74 0.17
N ALA A 451 13.37 -19.41 -0.78
CA ALA A 451 13.99 -19.77 -2.05
C ALA A 451 14.44 -18.48 -2.77
N PRO A 452 15.70 -18.39 -3.24
CA PRO A 452 16.06 -17.46 -4.29
C PRO A 452 15.06 -17.66 -5.43
N ASP A 453 14.69 -16.59 -6.12
CA ASP A 453 13.94 -16.72 -7.37
C ASP A 453 14.70 -17.71 -8.27
N ASP A 454 14.11 -18.87 -8.57
CA ASP A 454 14.69 -19.92 -9.40
C ASP A 454 14.73 -19.46 -10.87
N GLY A 455 15.56 -18.44 -11.10
CA GLY A 455 16.05 -17.97 -12.39
C GLY A 455 17.54 -18.27 -12.60
N ASP A 456 18.23 -18.95 -11.66
CA ASP A 456 19.64 -19.32 -11.83
C ASP A 456 19.98 -20.66 -11.13
N PRO A 457 20.34 -21.73 -11.86
CA PRO A 457 20.66 -23.03 -11.29
C PRO A 457 22.09 -23.02 -10.73
N GLY A 458 22.24 -22.84 -9.43
CA GLY A 458 23.58 -22.67 -8.84
C GLY A 458 23.69 -22.96 -7.35
N ARG A 459 23.65 -24.26 -7.02
CA ARG A 459 24.29 -24.93 -5.85
C ARG A 459 23.47 -25.21 -4.59
N GLU A 460 23.38 -26.52 -4.37
CA GLU A 460 23.10 -27.28 -3.15
C GLU A 460 24.23 -27.15 -2.09
N GLY A 461 23.84 -27.32 -0.81
CA GLY A 461 24.68 -27.68 0.34
C GLY A 461 25.50 -26.53 0.96
N ASP A 462 25.61 -26.34 2.27
CA ASP A 462 25.55 -27.27 3.40
C ASP A 462 25.21 -26.52 4.70
N ASP A 463 24.64 -27.24 5.67
CA ASP A 463 24.02 -26.78 6.91
C ASP A 463 25.03 -26.37 8.00
N GLY A 464 24.65 -25.43 8.89
CA GLY A 464 25.40 -25.11 10.10
C GLY A 464 24.78 -24.01 10.97
N ASP A 465 23.82 -24.39 11.81
CA ASP A 465 23.21 -23.59 12.88
C ASP A 465 24.27 -23.10 13.93
N PRO A 466 24.02 -22.00 14.66
CA PRO A 466 25.02 -21.13 15.27
C PRO A 466 25.25 -21.44 16.75
N ASP A 467 26.45 -21.13 17.27
CA ASP A 467 26.54 -20.59 18.62
C ASP A 467 27.85 -19.83 18.89
N GLY A 468 27.72 -18.75 19.69
CA GLY A 468 28.73 -18.38 20.69
C GLY A 468 29.93 -17.51 20.30
N GLY A 469 29.73 -16.20 20.27
CA GLY A 469 30.42 -15.21 21.13
C GLY A 469 31.94 -14.98 21.06
N GLY A 470 32.32 -13.71 21.19
CA GLY A 470 33.58 -13.32 21.84
C GLY A 470 34.51 -12.46 20.99
N ALA A 471 34.68 -11.23 21.42
CA ALA A 471 35.64 -10.26 20.93
C ALA A 471 37.11 -10.65 21.23
N ASP A 472 38.05 -10.16 20.41
CA ASP A 472 39.25 -9.39 20.79
C ASP A 472 40.54 -9.69 19.96
N ASP A 473 41.18 -8.58 19.55
CA ASP A 473 42.60 -8.30 19.30
C ASP A 473 43.47 -8.99 18.21
N ALA A 474 43.82 -8.14 17.24
CA ALA A 474 45.18 -7.68 16.86
C ALA A 474 46.22 -8.58 16.15
N THR A 475 46.90 -7.92 15.21
CA THR A 475 48.25 -8.13 14.61
C THR A 475 48.44 -9.07 13.40
N GLY A 476 48.58 -8.44 12.22
CA GLY A 476 49.81 -8.42 11.41
C GLY A 476 50.29 -9.71 10.73
N GLY A 477 50.29 -9.71 9.39
CA GLY A 477 51.15 -10.58 8.57
C GLY A 477 50.60 -10.87 7.18
N ASP A 478 51.10 -10.16 6.18
CA ASP A 478 51.18 -10.62 4.77
C ASP A 478 52.65 -11.05 4.52
N PRO A 479 53.00 -11.85 3.48
CA PRO A 479 52.18 -12.29 2.34
C PRO A 479 52.42 -13.76 1.89
N ASP A 480 51.76 -14.10 0.77
CA ASP A 480 52.05 -15.17 -0.21
C ASP A 480 51.49 -16.59 0.04
N GLY A 481 50.39 -16.89 -0.67
CA GLY A 481 49.87 -18.24 -0.86
C GLY A 481 48.58 -18.28 -1.69
N GLU A 482 48.71 -18.67 -2.94
CA GLU A 482 47.67 -18.77 -3.99
C GLU A 482 46.41 -19.57 -3.59
N GLY A 483 45.23 -19.16 -4.08
CA GLY A 483 44.10 -20.08 -4.22
C GLY A 483 42.72 -19.44 -4.31
N GLY A 484 42.07 -19.57 -5.48
CA GLY A 484 40.60 -19.62 -5.58
C GLY A 484 39.90 -18.33 -6.02
N GLY A 485 39.93 -18.04 -7.32
CA GLY A 485 39.07 -17.04 -7.93
C GLY A 485 37.60 -17.47 -7.92
N GLY A 486 36.83 -16.95 -6.96
CA GLY A 486 35.36 -16.90 -7.02
C GLY A 486 34.86 -15.73 -7.88
N PRO A 487 33.63 -15.78 -8.41
CA PRO A 487 33.13 -14.84 -9.42
C PRO A 487 32.71 -13.47 -8.85
N ALA A 488 33.49 -12.88 -7.96
CA ALA A 488 33.25 -11.53 -7.41
C ALA A 488 34.12 -10.44 -8.06
N GLY A 489 35.08 -10.81 -8.91
CA GLY A 489 36.08 -9.88 -9.45
C GLY A 489 35.78 -9.27 -10.82
N ARG A 490 34.65 -9.57 -11.47
CA ARG A 490 34.41 -9.18 -12.88
C ARG A 490 33.39 -8.06 -13.12
N GLU A 491 32.65 -7.62 -12.11
CA GLU A 491 31.66 -6.52 -12.28
C GLU A 491 32.05 -5.19 -11.63
N ALA A 492 33.07 -5.17 -10.75
CA ALA A 492 33.50 -3.98 -10.00
C ALA A 492 34.09 -2.82 -10.84
N GLY A 493 34.04 -2.90 -12.18
CA GLY A 493 34.60 -1.90 -13.09
C GLY A 493 33.69 -1.49 -14.25
N ARG A 494 32.49 -2.06 -14.39
CA ARG A 494 31.57 -1.68 -15.48
C ARG A 494 30.65 -0.56 -14.98
N ARG A 495 30.76 0.64 -15.55
CA ARG A 495 29.77 1.70 -15.35
C ARG A 495 28.42 1.22 -15.86
N LEU A 496 27.42 1.23 -14.99
CA LEU A 496 26.03 0.97 -15.35
C LEU A 496 25.47 2.17 -16.13
N ALA A 497 24.67 1.91 -17.16
CA ALA A 497 23.85 2.96 -17.75
C ALA A 497 22.78 3.43 -16.74
N GLY A 498 22.23 4.64 -16.92
CA GLY A 498 21.37 5.28 -15.93
C GLY A 498 20.19 4.43 -15.42
N ASP A 499 19.58 3.64 -16.30
CA ASP A 499 18.44 2.78 -16.00
C ASP A 499 18.81 1.29 -15.91
N GLU A 500 20.10 0.95 -16.01
CA GLU A 500 20.59 -0.41 -15.92
C GLU A 500 20.71 -0.83 -14.46
N VAL A 501 19.97 -1.88 -14.08
CA VAL A 501 19.96 -2.43 -12.72
C VAL A 501 21.21 -3.29 -12.52
N GLY A 502 21.95 -3.03 -11.44
CA GLY A 502 23.10 -3.83 -11.03
C GLY A 502 23.24 -3.92 -9.51
N ALA A 503 24.23 -4.68 -9.05
CA ALA A 503 24.48 -4.83 -7.62
C ALA A 503 24.77 -3.45 -6.97
N LEU A 504 24.25 -3.24 -5.75
CA LEU A 504 24.65 -2.09 -4.95
C LEU A 504 26.16 -2.16 -4.76
N THR A 505 26.86 -1.05 -5.03
CA THR A 505 28.29 -0.91 -4.76
C THR A 505 28.56 0.43 -4.10
N VAL A 506 29.65 0.50 -3.32
CA VAL A 506 30.15 1.78 -2.80
C VAL A 506 30.40 2.79 -3.93
N ALA A 507 30.88 2.33 -5.08
CA ALA A 507 31.10 3.16 -6.26
C ALA A 507 29.82 3.84 -6.76
N LEU A 508 28.69 3.12 -6.82
CA LEU A 508 27.41 3.71 -7.21
C LEU A 508 26.95 4.77 -6.20
N VAL A 509 27.17 4.56 -4.91
CA VAL A 509 26.83 5.54 -3.85
C VAL A 509 27.69 6.80 -3.98
N THR A 510 28.99 6.65 -4.21
CA THR A 510 29.90 7.80 -4.40
C THR A 510 29.59 8.55 -5.68
N GLU A 511 29.28 7.85 -6.78
CA GLU A 511 28.88 8.50 -8.03
C GLU A 511 27.55 9.26 -7.91
N ALA A 512 26.59 8.74 -7.12
CA ALA A 512 25.34 9.43 -6.81
C ALA A 512 25.57 10.72 -6.01
N LEU A 513 26.50 10.69 -5.05
CA LEU A 513 26.91 11.88 -4.29
C LEU A 513 27.67 12.89 -5.15
N ASP A 514 28.55 12.43 -6.03
CA ASP A 514 29.30 13.27 -6.97
C ASP A 514 28.37 13.97 -7.97
N ARG A 515 27.37 13.26 -8.51
CA ARG A 515 26.32 13.85 -9.37
C ARG A 515 25.53 14.94 -8.66
N ARG A 516 25.30 14.78 -7.36
CA ARG A 516 24.63 15.78 -6.51
C ARG A 516 25.55 16.93 -6.09
N GLY A 517 26.86 16.81 -6.33
CA GLY A 517 27.86 17.81 -5.96
C GLY A 517 28.20 17.83 -4.46
N ASP A 518 27.95 16.73 -3.76
CA ASP A 518 28.17 16.65 -2.32
C ASP A 518 29.57 16.22 -1.95
N ALA A 519 30.12 16.84 -0.90
CA ALA A 519 31.40 16.44 -0.34
C ALA A 519 31.25 15.22 0.57
N TRP A 520 32.05 14.18 0.30
CA TRP A 520 32.09 12.95 1.08
C TRP A 520 33.52 12.48 1.34
N THR A 521 33.68 11.62 2.35
CA THR A 521 34.92 10.91 2.68
C THR A 521 34.60 9.47 3.03
N MET A 522 35.57 8.56 2.88
CA MET A 522 35.43 7.21 3.40
C MET A 522 35.76 7.16 4.89
N ARG A 523 34.98 6.41 5.66
CA ARG A 523 35.28 6.00 7.03
C ARG A 523 35.11 4.48 7.13
N GLY A 524 36.21 3.76 6.93
CA GLY A 524 36.14 2.31 6.76
C GLY A 524 35.34 1.96 5.48
N PRO A 525 34.39 1.01 5.52
CA PRO A 525 33.55 0.65 4.37
C PRO A 525 32.41 1.64 4.09
N ALA A 526 32.23 2.68 4.92
CA ALA A 526 31.11 3.60 4.81
C ALA A 526 31.50 4.93 4.16
N VAL A 527 30.59 5.47 3.36
CA VAL A 527 30.68 6.79 2.74
C VAL A 527 30.03 7.81 3.67
N VAL A 528 30.81 8.76 4.18
CA VAL A 528 30.35 9.76 5.15
C VAL A 528 30.36 11.14 4.52
N GLY A 529 29.24 11.84 4.61
CA GLY A 529 29.15 13.26 4.25
C GLY A 529 28.58 14.10 5.39
N ARG A 530 28.72 15.43 5.26
CA ARG A 530 28.18 16.38 6.22
C ARG A 530 27.32 17.43 5.51
N TRP A 531 26.08 17.55 5.95
CA TRP A 531 25.08 18.48 5.46
C TRP A 531 24.54 19.32 6.61
N GLY A 532 25.16 20.48 6.85
CA GLY A 532 24.81 21.36 7.96
C GLY A 532 24.88 20.65 9.33
N PRO A 533 23.76 20.51 10.07
CA PRO A 533 23.71 19.82 11.35
C PRO A 533 23.67 18.29 11.23
N ALA A 534 23.55 17.72 10.02
CA ALA A 534 23.53 16.27 9.79
C ALA A 534 24.91 15.76 9.36
N VAL A 535 25.35 14.67 9.99
CA VAL A 535 26.40 13.79 9.47
C VAL A 535 25.72 12.50 9.03
N ILE A 536 25.82 12.13 7.75
CA ILE A 536 25.15 10.94 7.21
C ILE A 536 26.20 9.95 6.73
N GLU A 537 26.07 8.72 7.21
CA GLU A 537 26.91 7.58 6.87
C GLU A 537 26.10 6.61 6.01
N PHE A 538 26.51 6.44 4.76
CA PHE A 538 25.99 5.41 3.85
C PHE A 538 26.88 4.19 3.91
N ARG A 539 26.30 3.02 4.18
CA ARG A 539 27.00 1.74 4.16
C ARG A 539 26.17 0.68 3.47
N GLN A 540 26.88 -0.30 2.92
CA GLN A 540 26.28 -1.57 2.55
C GLN A 540 26.06 -2.39 3.82
N ALA A 541 24.85 -2.91 3.98
CA ALA A 541 24.46 -3.78 5.08
C ALA A 541 23.87 -5.08 4.53
N GLY A 542 23.62 -6.04 5.42
CA GLY A 542 23.26 -7.40 5.03
C GLY A 542 24.48 -8.25 4.68
N GLU A 543 24.36 -9.57 4.80
CA GLU A 543 25.45 -10.52 4.53
C GLU A 543 25.94 -10.44 3.07
N ARG A 544 25.06 -10.02 2.16
CA ARG A 544 25.34 -9.84 0.73
C ARG A 544 25.71 -8.40 0.33
N GLY A 545 25.71 -7.45 1.27
CA GLY A 545 25.99 -6.04 0.99
C GLY A 545 24.92 -5.35 0.11
N ASP A 546 23.71 -5.90 0.09
CA ASP A 546 22.59 -5.53 -0.77
C ASP A 546 21.61 -4.55 -0.10
N ILE A 547 21.81 -4.21 1.18
CA ILE A 547 21.00 -3.20 1.87
C ILE A 547 21.75 -1.87 1.85
N LEU A 548 21.14 -0.85 1.25
CA LEU A 548 21.60 0.54 1.42
C LEU A 548 21.14 1.03 2.80
N HIS A 549 22.08 1.19 3.72
CA HIS A 549 21.80 1.73 5.04
C HIS A 549 22.40 3.12 5.16
N ALA A 550 21.55 4.14 5.34
CA ALA A 550 21.94 5.50 5.63
C ALA A 550 21.66 5.81 7.10
N ARG A 551 22.71 6.08 7.86
CA ARG A 551 22.65 6.47 9.26
C ARG A 551 22.90 7.96 9.40
N VAL A 552 21.90 8.69 9.87
CA VAL A 552 21.93 10.12 10.13
C VAL A 552 22.29 10.33 11.60
N LEU A 553 23.31 11.15 11.84
CA LEU A 553 23.72 11.60 13.18
C LEU A 553 23.53 13.11 13.27
N ALA A 554 22.72 13.56 14.23
CA ALA A 554 22.65 14.98 14.53
C ALA A 554 23.94 15.42 15.24
N VAL A 555 24.52 16.55 14.81
CA VAL A 555 25.73 17.12 15.43
C VAL A 555 25.45 17.57 16.87
N ARG A 556 24.22 18.03 17.15
CA ARG A 556 23.81 18.43 18.49
C ARG A 556 23.65 17.20 19.39
N ARG A 557 24.34 17.24 20.54
CA ARG A 557 24.23 16.27 21.62
C ARG A 557 23.39 16.83 22.77
N LEU A 558 22.74 15.96 23.53
CA LEU A 558 21.98 16.34 24.72
C LEU A 558 22.57 15.65 25.97
N PRO A 559 22.67 16.31 27.13
CA PRO A 559 23.11 15.64 28.35
C PRO A 559 22.23 14.43 28.68
N ALA A 560 22.80 13.36 29.23
CA ALA A 560 22.07 12.14 29.61
C ALA A 560 20.85 12.38 30.53
N ALA A 561 20.87 13.46 31.30
CA ALA A 561 19.74 13.91 32.13
C ALA A 561 18.47 14.27 31.31
N ARG A 562 18.62 14.65 30.03
CA ARG A 562 17.52 15.01 29.11
C ARG A 562 16.98 13.82 28.31
N ARG A 563 17.20 12.58 28.78
CA ARG A 563 16.76 11.34 28.09
C ARG A 563 15.27 11.30 27.82
N ALA A 564 14.46 11.72 28.78
CA ALA A 564 13.00 11.73 28.62
C ALA A 564 12.57 12.65 27.46
N GLU A 565 13.22 13.79 27.31
CA GLU A 565 12.96 14.73 26.23
C GLU A 565 13.45 14.21 24.88
N ALA A 566 14.65 13.63 24.83
CA ALA A 566 15.17 12.99 23.62
C ALA A 566 14.22 11.89 23.11
N TYR A 567 13.70 11.06 24.01
CA TYR A 567 12.72 10.02 23.66
C TYR A 567 11.37 10.60 23.24
N ALA A 568 10.89 11.66 23.91
CA ALA A 568 9.67 12.35 23.49
C ALA A 568 9.81 12.90 22.06
N PHE A 569 10.94 13.55 21.75
CA PHE A 569 11.25 14.03 20.41
C PHE A 569 11.30 12.88 19.39
N CYS A 570 12.03 11.80 19.66
CA CYS A 570 12.10 10.66 18.76
C CYS A 570 10.73 10.01 18.51
N ASN A 571 9.88 9.92 19.54
CA ASN A 571 8.54 9.36 19.42
C ASN A 571 7.64 10.23 18.54
N VAL A 572 7.66 11.56 18.72
CA VAL A 572 6.92 12.50 17.87
C VAL A 572 7.44 12.44 16.43
N TRP A 573 8.76 12.49 16.24
CA TRP A 573 9.37 12.38 14.92
C TRP A 573 8.94 11.11 14.19
N ASN A 574 9.03 9.95 14.84
CA ASN A 574 8.65 8.66 14.26
C ASN A 574 7.14 8.50 14.07
N HIS A 575 6.32 9.31 14.76
CA HIS A 575 4.88 9.35 14.57
C HIS A 575 4.53 10.17 13.32
N ASP A 576 5.15 11.34 13.17
CA ASP A 576 4.77 12.32 12.15
C ASP A 576 5.52 12.14 10.82
N ARG A 577 6.68 11.49 10.84
CA ARG A 577 7.57 11.32 9.67
C ARG A 577 7.92 9.85 9.46
N LEU A 578 7.90 9.44 8.19
CA LEU A 578 8.25 8.07 7.79
C LEU A 578 9.76 7.80 7.90
N LEU A 579 10.60 8.79 7.63
CA LEU A 579 12.06 8.66 7.60
C LEU A 579 12.73 9.97 8.11
N PRO A 580 13.93 9.86 8.71
CA PRO A 580 14.55 8.63 9.18
C PRO A 580 13.86 8.09 10.45
N LYS A 581 14.03 6.79 10.74
CA LYS A 581 13.60 6.21 12.02
C LYS A 581 14.52 6.72 13.13
N ALA A 582 14.04 7.66 13.92
CA ALA A 582 14.77 8.33 14.98
C ALA A 582 14.91 7.49 16.26
N TYR A 583 16.07 7.57 16.90
CA TYR A 583 16.33 7.02 18.22
C TYR A 583 17.42 7.84 18.92
N ALA A 584 17.43 7.80 20.25
CA ALA A 584 18.49 8.38 21.05
C ALA A 584 19.32 7.27 21.70
N HIS A 585 20.63 7.36 21.56
CA HIS A 585 21.59 6.43 22.15
C HIS A 585 22.53 7.17 23.09
N ASP A 586 22.79 6.57 24.25
CA ASP A 586 23.80 7.02 25.20
C ASP A 586 25.12 6.34 24.85
N ASP A 587 26.11 7.10 24.40
CA ASP A 587 27.41 6.56 23.98
C ASP A 587 28.38 6.32 25.16
N GLY A 588 27.88 6.45 26.40
CA GLY A 588 28.67 6.26 27.62
C GLY A 588 29.53 7.46 28.00
N SER A 589 29.53 8.54 27.20
CA SER A 589 30.26 9.78 27.51
C SER A 589 29.49 10.74 28.42
N GLY A 590 28.26 10.38 28.82
CA GLY A 590 27.35 11.27 29.55
C GLY A 590 26.49 12.15 28.64
N GLU A 591 26.61 11.99 27.33
CA GLU A 591 25.84 12.68 26.29
C GLU A 591 25.00 11.68 25.49
N LEU A 592 23.84 12.13 25.05
CA LEU A 592 22.93 11.42 24.17
C LEU A 592 23.18 11.87 22.73
N VAL A 593 23.37 10.89 21.87
CA VAL A 593 23.43 11.05 20.42
C VAL A 593 22.05 10.75 19.86
N LEU A 594 21.47 11.73 19.17
CA LEU A 594 20.23 11.57 18.42
C LEU A 594 20.58 11.14 16.99
N ALA A 595 20.09 9.98 16.62
CA ALA A 595 20.37 9.33 15.36
C ALA A 595 19.08 8.93 14.65
N GLY A 596 19.14 8.80 13.32
CA GLY A 596 18.05 8.29 12.51
C GLY A 596 18.56 7.35 11.44
N ASP A 597 17.88 6.22 11.24
CA ASP A 597 18.28 5.26 10.20
C ASP A 597 17.25 5.21 9.05
N VAL A 598 17.76 5.12 7.83
CA VAL A 598 17.02 4.76 6.61
C VAL A 598 17.67 3.51 6.06
N SER A 599 16.90 2.45 5.84
CA SER A 599 17.41 1.22 5.24
C SER A 599 16.52 0.84 4.07
N THR A 600 17.15 0.59 2.93
CA THR A 600 16.48 0.14 1.72
C THR A 600 17.09 -1.18 1.29
N ASP A 601 16.24 -2.19 1.20
CA ASP A 601 16.62 -3.50 0.67
C ASP A 601 16.71 -3.41 -0.86
N LEU A 602 17.91 -3.65 -1.41
CA LEU A 602 18.22 -3.65 -2.83
C LEU A 602 18.70 -5.03 -3.28
N ALA A 603 18.16 -6.10 -2.67
CA ALA A 603 18.44 -7.50 -3.02
C ALA A 603 18.27 -7.80 -4.52
N HIS A 604 17.42 -7.06 -5.24
CA HIS A 604 17.18 -7.21 -6.68
C HIS A 604 18.03 -6.26 -7.55
N GLY A 605 19.03 -5.61 -6.96
CA GLY A 605 19.84 -4.59 -7.61
C GLY A 605 19.20 -3.21 -7.61
N VAL A 606 19.96 -2.22 -8.07
CA VAL A 606 19.55 -0.83 -8.15
C VAL A 606 20.12 -0.18 -9.41
N ALA A 607 19.29 0.57 -10.13
CA ALA A 607 19.77 1.42 -11.21
C ALA A 607 20.37 2.73 -10.67
N PRO A 608 21.38 3.34 -11.32
CA PRO A 608 21.95 4.62 -10.89
C PRO A 608 20.90 5.71 -10.66
N THR A 609 19.87 5.82 -11.50
CA THR A 609 18.77 6.80 -11.35
C THR A 609 17.91 6.53 -10.12
N GLN A 610 17.66 5.27 -9.78
CA GLN A 610 16.95 4.89 -8.56
C GLN A 610 17.79 5.20 -7.32
N LEU A 611 19.10 4.92 -7.36
CA LEU A 611 20.00 5.22 -6.26
C LEU A 611 20.10 6.72 -6.00
N ASP A 612 20.07 7.56 -7.04
CA ASP A 612 20.03 9.02 -6.90
C ASP A 612 18.81 9.49 -6.10
N VAL A 613 17.63 8.88 -6.32
CA VAL A 613 16.42 9.16 -5.55
C VAL A 613 16.58 8.75 -4.08
N LEU A 614 17.11 7.55 -3.83
CA LEU A 614 17.31 7.03 -2.48
C LEU A 614 18.31 7.87 -1.67
N VAL A 615 19.44 8.23 -2.28
CA VAL A 615 20.45 9.10 -1.66
C VAL A 615 19.87 10.50 -1.43
N THR A 616 19.16 11.07 -2.40
CA THR A 616 18.51 12.38 -2.24
C THR A 616 17.50 12.38 -1.10
N ALA A 617 16.65 11.35 -1.01
CA ALA A 617 15.67 11.21 0.05
C ALA A 617 16.34 11.07 1.43
N ALA A 618 17.38 10.24 1.54
CA ALA A 618 18.13 10.05 2.77
C ALA A 618 18.81 11.34 3.24
N VAL A 619 19.42 12.11 2.32
CA VAL A 619 20.02 13.41 2.64
C VAL A 619 18.96 14.42 3.05
N ALA A 620 17.91 14.61 2.26
CA ALA A 620 16.87 15.62 2.53
C ALA A 620 16.17 15.36 3.87
N THR A 621 15.77 14.11 4.13
CA THR A 621 15.11 13.73 5.39
C THR A 621 16.06 13.75 6.57
N GLY A 622 17.33 13.36 6.38
CA GLY A 622 18.37 13.41 7.41
C GLY A 622 18.73 14.85 7.83
N VAL A 623 18.79 15.78 6.88
CA VAL A 623 18.99 17.21 7.17
C VAL A 623 17.82 17.78 7.96
N ALA A 624 16.59 17.54 7.51
CA ALA A 624 15.39 17.99 8.22
C ALA A 624 15.32 17.43 9.65
N TYR A 625 15.71 16.17 9.84
CA TYR A 625 15.83 15.55 11.16
C TYR A 625 16.85 16.27 12.03
N ALA A 626 18.06 16.47 11.53
CA ALA A 626 19.13 17.08 12.30
C ALA A 626 18.86 18.58 12.61
N GLU A 627 18.16 19.29 11.72
CA GLU A 627 17.68 20.65 11.97
C GLU A 627 16.64 20.69 13.10
N ALA A 628 15.70 19.74 13.10
CA ALA A 628 14.72 19.62 14.17
C ALA A 628 15.38 19.28 15.52
N VAL A 629 16.37 18.39 15.54
CA VAL A 629 17.19 18.11 16.73
C VAL A 629 17.93 19.38 17.16
N ALA A 630 18.53 20.12 16.21
CA ALA A 630 19.24 21.36 16.49
C ALA A 630 18.33 22.45 17.08
N ALA A 631 17.02 22.39 16.83
CA ALA A 631 16.02 23.34 17.34
C ALA A 631 15.41 22.98 18.71
N LEU A 632 15.78 21.84 19.31
CA LEU A 632 15.30 21.47 20.65
C LEU A 632 15.63 22.56 21.70
N PRO A 633 14.79 22.80 22.71
CA PRO A 633 15.01 23.88 23.67
C PRO A 633 16.26 23.72 24.56
#